data_AF-A0A5E4K9M2-F1
#
_entry.id   AF-A0A5E4K9M2-F1
#
_cell.length_a   1.000
_cell.length_b   1.000
_cell.length_c   1.000
_cell.angle_alpha   90.00
_cell.angle_beta   90.00
_cell.angle_gamma   90.00
#
_symmetry.space_group_name_H-M   'P 1'
#
loop_
_entity.id
_entity.type
_entity.pdbx_description
1 polymer ?
#
loop_
_entity_poly.entity_id
_entity_poly.type
_entity_poly.pdbx_seq_one_letter_code
_entity_poly.pdbx_strand_id
1 'polypeptide(L)'
;MASNNTLTNNGIRLYQSGKNILTNNIVNLNTNGIYLFSASNYNTLTNNIVNSNSNNGFYLYPSSNYNILTNNTASLNTNGIYIDSSDSNLIYSNMFKNPNNFIIMGSSDIWNTTKISGTNIIGGSYLGGNIWANLNGTGFSQTCTDADGDGICDSTYMLDNNNIDYLPLAYKPTIVFTPVPTPTPTATFTPIPTITPTTPFPTLTPTLAPTETPTPIPSSTPTPYPTPAQTVIPTQISSCTTISSPGEYVLNQSILNSPSDCIRITSSNVVFDGAGYTIGGVDMSNYGVYVSTFWFYLTNVTVKNLKVTHWARGIYYSDASGNLTNNTAISNKNGIYLDGRNNLTNNTASMNNNNGIYIEFGNNKLSNNIANENGNDGIYIEFGNNELINNVASSNSNNGIYLTYENNTLTNNIASSNSNDGIYLTLNSNFNTLIDNILSSNKNGIYLSGNNNKLKNNTVSWNENGIYLTSSNRNTLINNTANSNDNGVHLLMASNNILISNIANLNSNNGIYAESSSNFNTLTNNTANSNSNNGIYISSSRNNILSNNTANSNKNYGIALYWSSNYNTLTNNTVSSNDDGFYLSGANNNILTDNTIGSNKNGIYFYNSNINTIYNNRFINLKNFTIYDSTNIWNTQKTLGTNIIGDSYNGGNFWANPNGTGFSQTCSDADRDGICDLPYVLDNNNIDYLPLAFSTQTPIPTPTPAPTPMPTPILSPTPSPAPMSTLTPTPAITPTSTPTDLISRYDSDNNGRIEKNEAIQAVMDYFRGRITRQDAIEVVTGYFSG
;
A
#
# COMPACT_ATOMS: atom_id res chain seq x y z
N MET A 1 6.63 15.40 -13.14
CA MET A 1 5.19 15.24 -13.41
C MET A 1 4.82 16.15 -14.57
N ALA A 2 4.01 15.68 -15.50
CA ALA A 2 3.43 16.52 -16.55
C ALA A 2 1.93 16.26 -16.64
N SER A 3 1.13 17.31 -16.59
CA SER A 3 -0.33 17.21 -16.58
C SER A 3 -1.04 18.28 -17.39
N ASN A 4 -2.19 17.93 -17.95
CA ASN A 4 -3.09 18.81 -18.71
C ASN A 4 -2.43 19.49 -19.95
N ASN A 5 -1.35 18.92 -20.50
CA ASN A 5 -0.67 19.48 -21.68
C ASN A 5 -1.33 19.01 -22.97
N THR A 6 -1.38 19.87 -23.99
CA THR A 6 -1.61 19.46 -25.39
C THR A 6 -0.32 19.62 -26.17
N LEU A 7 0.14 18.53 -26.80
CA LEU A 7 1.48 18.42 -27.38
C LEU A 7 1.43 17.92 -28.82
N THR A 8 1.92 18.76 -29.73
CA THR A 8 1.89 18.54 -31.19
C THR A 8 3.27 18.79 -31.78
N ASN A 9 3.73 17.91 -32.68
CA ASN A 9 5.10 17.83 -33.23
C ASN A 9 6.22 17.56 -32.21
N ASN A 10 5.94 17.54 -30.90
CA ASN A 10 6.87 17.17 -29.83
C ASN A 10 6.19 16.18 -28.86
N GLY A 11 6.44 14.88 -29.01
CA GLY A 11 5.95 13.84 -28.11
C GLY A 11 6.62 13.87 -26.72
N ILE A 12 6.01 13.22 -25.73
CA ILE A 12 6.60 13.11 -24.39
C ILE A 12 7.66 12.00 -24.41
N ARG A 13 8.92 12.34 -24.14
CA ARG A 13 9.99 11.35 -23.95
C ARG A 13 10.52 11.37 -22.52
N LEU A 14 10.36 10.25 -21.82
CA LEU A 14 11.13 9.95 -20.61
C LEU A 14 12.42 9.24 -21.04
N TYR A 15 13.56 9.60 -20.44
CA TYR A 15 14.85 8.95 -20.70
C TYR A 15 15.59 8.74 -19.38
N GLN A 16 15.92 7.48 -19.06
CA GLN A 16 16.57 7.09 -17.79
C GLN A 16 15.86 7.70 -16.57
N SER A 17 14.52 7.84 -16.67
CA SER A 17 13.72 8.61 -15.75
C SER A 17 12.54 7.77 -15.27
N GLY A 18 12.55 7.48 -13.97
CA GLY A 18 11.55 6.64 -13.31
C GLY A 18 10.72 7.40 -12.27
N LYS A 19 9.61 6.79 -11.85
CA LYS A 19 8.67 7.35 -10.86
C LYS A 19 8.05 8.70 -11.26
N ASN A 20 7.96 8.97 -12.57
CA ASN A 20 7.20 10.09 -13.12
C ASN A 20 5.70 9.78 -13.13
N ILE A 21 4.90 10.83 -13.01
CA ILE A 21 3.44 10.79 -13.25
C ILE A 21 3.15 11.64 -14.50
N LEU A 22 2.49 11.03 -15.47
CA LEU A 22 1.97 11.65 -16.69
C LEU A 22 0.45 11.51 -16.68
N THR A 23 -0.30 12.60 -16.48
CA THR A 23 -1.77 12.54 -16.35
C THR A 23 -2.52 13.56 -17.19
N ASN A 24 -3.66 13.18 -17.77
CA ASN A 24 -4.54 14.05 -18.56
C ASN A 24 -3.86 14.78 -19.75
N ASN A 25 -2.78 14.24 -20.34
CA ASN A 25 -2.10 14.89 -21.47
C ASN A 25 -2.71 14.44 -22.81
N ILE A 26 -2.82 15.36 -23.77
CA ILE A 26 -3.17 15.10 -25.17
C ILE A 26 -1.91 15.17 -26.01
N VAL A 27 -1.54 14.09 -26.70
CA VAL A 27 -0.27 13.98 -27.43
C VAL A 27 -0.51 13.46 -28.85
N ASN A 28 -0.42 14.36 -29.84
CA ASN A 28 -0.90 14.10 -31.19
C ASN A 28 -0.02 14.60 -32.35
N LEU A 29 -0.17 13.98 -33.52
CA LEU A 29 0.56 14.33 -34.76
C LEU A 29 2.10 14.31 -34.60
N ASN A 30 2.62 13.44 -33.73
CA ASN A 30 4.07 13.23 -33.53
C ASN A 30 4.53 11.94 -34.24
N THR A 31 5.85 11.68 -34.27
CA THR A 31 6.37 10.36 -34.69
C THR A 31 5.99 9.28 -33.69
N ASN A 32 6.26 9.50 -32.40
CA ASN A 32 5.77 8.67 -31.30
C ASN A 32 5.09 9.58 -30.27
N GLY A 33 4.03 9.09 -29.63
CA GLY A 33 3.27 9.86 -28.65
C GLY A 33 3.99 9.96 -27.29
N ILE A 34 3.87 8.93 -26.47
CA ILE A 34 4.54 8.86 -25.15
C ILE A 34 5.57 7.73 -25.17
N TYR A 35 6.85 8.11 -25.08
CA TYR A 35 8.00 7.24 -25.22
C TYR A 35 8.78 7.14 -23.90
N LEU A 36 8.76 5.97 -23.29
CA LEU A 36 9.60 5.60 -22.15
C LEU A 36 10.86 4.95 -22.72
N PHE A 37 11.98 5.68 -22.66
CA PHE A 37 13.26 5.24 -23.23
C PHE A 37 14.28 4.86 -22.15
N SER A 38 14.94 3.70 -22.32
CA SER A 38 16.13 3.24 -21.57
C SER A 38 15.99 3.34 -20.04
N ALA A 39 15.63 2.24 -19.38
CA ALA A 39 15.50 2.16 -17.91
C ALA A 39 14.54 3.20 -17.29
N SER A 40 13.53 3.64 -18.06
CA SER A 40 12.48 4.55 -17.56
C SER A 40 11.42 3.73 -16.82
N ASN A 41 11.67 3.46 -15.54
CA ASN A 41 10.94 2.44 -14.75
C ASN A 41 9.98 3.04 -13.71
N TYR A 42 8.96 2.27 -13.31
CA TYR A 42 8.02 2.66 -12.24
C TYR A 42 7.25 3.98 -12.50
N ASN A 43 7.07 4.39 -13.75
CA ASN A 43 6.28 5.57 -14.12
C ASN A 43 4.79 5.22 -14.18
N THR A 44 3.93 6.20 -13.86
CA THR A 44 2.46 6.06 -13.93
C THR A 44 1.90 6.98 -15.01
N LEU A 45 1.23 6.37 -15.99
CA LEU A 45 0.59 7.01 -17.13
C LEU A 45 -0.92 6.83 -16.99
N THR A 46 -1.65 7.93 -16.77
CA THR A 46 -3.09 7.88 -16.50
C THR A 46 -3.89 8.91 -17.29
N ASN A 47 -5.09 8.59 -17.77
CA ASN A 47 -5.99 9.53 -18.47
C ASN A 47 -5.38 10.24 -19.71
N ASN A 48 -4.28 9.76 -20.30
CA ASN A 48 -3.66 10.42 -21.45
C ASN A 48 -4.35 10.01 -22.76
N ILE A 49 -4.55 10.98 -23.66
CA ILE A 49 -5.08 10.77 -25.01
C ILE A 49 -3.92 10.89 -25.99
N VAL A 50 -3.56 9.79 -26.64
CA VAL A 50 -2.39 9.70 -27.51
C VAL A 50 -2.85 9.27 -28.90
N ASN A 51 -3.04 10.23 -29.80
CA ASN A 51 -3.72 9.95 -31.07
C ASN A 51 -3.10 10.56 -32.33
N SER A 52 -3.37 9.93 -33.48
CA SER A 52 -2.90 10.38 -34.79
C SER A 52 -1.38 10.55 -34.90
N ASN A 53 -0.58 9.79 -34.14
CA ASN A 53 0.88 9.78 -34.22
C ASN A 53 1.34 8.78 -35.31
N SER A 54 2.32 9.16 -36.13
CA SER A 54 2.64 8.42 -37.37
C SER A 54 3.31 7.06 -37.17
N ASN A 55 3.83 6.77 -35.98
CA ASN A 55 4.28 5.43 -35.57
C ASN A 55 3.54 4.95 -34.31
N ASN A 56 4.18 5.02 -33.13
CA ASN A 56 3.64 4.43 -31.90
C ASN A 56 2.86 5.46 -31.07
N GLY A 57 1.72 5.05 -30.50
CA GLY A 57 1.05 5.79 -29.43
C GLY A 57 1.89 5.76 -28.16
N PHE A 58 1.85 4.64 -27.45
CA PHE A 58 2.76 4.34 -26.34
C PHE A 58 3.97 3.53 -26.85
N TYR A 59 5.18 3.85 -26.38
CA TYR A 59 6.41 3.13 -26.72
C TYR A 59 7.27 2.93 -25.48
N LEU A 60 7.54 1.67 -25.11
CA LEU A 60 8.38 1.27 -23.96
C LEU A 60 9.59 0.48 -24.49
N TYR A 61 10.80 1.04 -24.39
CA TYR A 61 12.01 0.42 -25.00
C TYR A 61 13.33 1.03 -24.50
N PRO A 62 14.42 0.26 -24.40
CA PRO A 62 14.48 -1.05 -23.74
C PRO A 62 14.49 -0.87 -22.22
N SER A 63 14.32 -1.98 -21.51
CA SER A 63 14.42 -2.12 -20.05
C SER A 63 13.56 -1.13 -19.27
N SER A 64 12.47 -0.63 -19.86
CA SER A 64 11.55 0.33 -19.25
C SER A 64 10.44 -0.43 -18.52
N ASN A 65 10.77 -0.93 -17.34
CA ASN A 65 10.04 -1.96 -16.61
C ASN A 65 9.15 -1.40 -15.48
N TYR A 66 8.19 -2.20 -15.03
CA TYR A 66 7.34 -1.92 -13.86
C TYR A 66 6.50 -0.62 -13.93
N ASN A 67 6.22 -0.12 -15.14
CA ASN A 67 5.37 1.05 -15.34
C ASN A 67 3.88 0.69 -15.26
N ILE A 68 3.02 1.65 -14.90
CA ILE A 68 1.56 1.47 -14.83
C ILE A 68 0.90 2.33 -15.90
N LEU A 69 0.14 1.71 -16.80
CA LEU A 69 -0.68 2.39 -17.80
C LEU A 69 -2.16 2.08 -17.50
N THR A 70 -2.95 3.08 -17.15
CA THR A 70 -4.39 2.91 -16.92
C THR A 70 -5.25 4.10 -17.33
N ASN A 71 -6.49 3.88 -17.76
CA ASN A 71 -7.41 4.90 -18.27
C ASN A 71 -6.86 5.75 -19.43
N ASN A 72 -5.87 5.28 -20.18
CA ASN A 72 -5.37 5.99 -21.36
C ASN A 72 -6.13 5.59 -22.63
N THR A 73 -6.17 6.49 -23.62
CA THR A 73 -6.68 6.22 -24.97
C THR A 73 -5.56 6.36 -25.99
N ALA A 74 -5.25 5.28 -26.71
CA ALA A 74 -4.40 5.31 -27.90
C ALA A 74 -5.26 5.02 -29.15
N SER A 75 -5.40 5.98 -30.06
CA SER A 75 -6.22 5.83 -31.26
C SER A 75 -5.65 6.50 -32.51
N LEU A 76 -5.93 5.96 -33.70
CA LEU A 76 -5.46 6.51 -34.99
C LEU A 76 -3.93 6.63 -35.14
N ASN A 77 -3.13 6.04 -34.25
CA ASN A 77 -1.69 5.88 -34.44
C ASN A 77 -1.44 4.69 -35.38
N THR A 78 -0.22 4.47 -35.89
CA THR A 78 0.10 3.22 -36.63
C THR A 78 0.05 2.01 -35.69
N ASN A 79 0.69 2.11 -34.52
CA ASN A 79 0.64 1.12 -33.45
C ASN A 79 0.11 1.76 -32.16
N GLY A 80 -0.84 1.11 -31.48
CA GLY A 80 -1.42 1.63 -30.23
C GLY A 80 -0.43 1.66 -29.07
N ILE A 81 0.17 0.50 -28.78
CA ILE A 81 1.31 0.34 -27.88
C ILE A 81 2.40 -0.51 -28.53
N TYR A 82 3.66 -0.18 -28.27
CA TYR A 82 4.83 -0.94 -28.67
C TYR A 82 5.70 -1.18 -27.43
N ILE A 83 6.00 -2.43 -27.11
CA ILE A 83 6.87 -2.81 -25.99
C ILE A 83 8.00 -3.70 -26.51
N ASP A 84 9.24 -3.32 -26.21
CA ASP A 84 10.42 -4.11 -26.58
C ASP A 84 11.42 -4.17 -25.41
N SER A 85 11.84 -5.39 -25.08
CA SER A 85 12.81 -5.72 -24.03
C SER A 85 12.52 -5.03 -22.68
N SER A 86 11.24 -4.89 -22.31
CA SER A 86 10.78 -4.04 -21.21
C SER A 86 9.62 -4.70 -20.44
N ASP A 87 9.89 -5.30 -19.29
CA ASP A 87 8.99 -6.25 -18.62
C ASP A 87 8.19 -5.71 -17.42
N SER A 88 7.20 -6.51 -17.01
CA SER A 88 6.47 -6.40 -15.74
C SER A 88 5.70 -5.09 -15.57
N ASN A 89 5.35 -4.45 -16.68
CA ASN A 89 4.45 -3.32 -16.73
C ASN A 89 3.00 -3.80 -16.48
N LEU A 90 2.18 -2.95 -15.85
CA LEU A 90 0.78 -3.22 -15.53
C LEU A 90 -0.13 -2.32 -16.36
N ILE A 91 -0.88 -2.92 -17.28
CA ILE A 91 -1.58 -2.24 -18.37
C ILE A 91 -3.06 -2.66 -18.31
N TYR A 92 -3.93 -1.81 -17.76
CA TYR A 92 -5.35 -2.16 -17.56
C TYR A 92 -6.27 -0.95 -17.68
N SER A 93 -7.52 -1.16 -18.09
CA SER A 93 -8.51 -0.12 -18.37
C SER A 93 -8.00 0.93 -19.37
N ASN A 94 -7.25 0.54 -20.41
CA ASN A 94 -6.90 1.43 -21.52
C ASN A 94 -7.74 1.12 -22.76
N MET A 95 -7.85 2.08 -23.69
CA MET A 95 -8.49 1.87 -24.99
C MET A 95 -7.46 1.96 -26.12
N PHE A 96 -7.27 0.84 -26.82
CA PHE A 96 -6.47 0.75 -28.04
C PHE A 96 -7.41 0.66 -29.25
N LYS A 97 -7.37 1.66 -30.13
CA LYS A 97 -8.18 1.77 -31.36
C LYS A 97 -7.38 2.27 -32.56
N ASN A 98 -6.51 1.41 -33.08
CA ASN A 98 -5.49 1.68 -34.09
C ASN A 98 -5.52 0.57 -35.18
N PRO A 99 -4.80 0.71 -36.32
CA PRO A 99 -4.65 -0.36 -37.31
C PRO A 99 -3.94 -1.59 -36.72
N ASN A 100 -2.85 -1.38 -35.97
CA ASN A 100 -2.25 -2.36 -35.08
C ASN A 100 -2.44 -1.90 -33.64
N ASN A 101 -3.11 -2.66 -32.77
CA ASN A 101 -3.32 -2.21 -31.39
C ASN A 101 -2.10 -2.41 -30.48
N PHE A 102 -1.32 -3.45 -30.69
CA PHE A 102 -0.11 -3.75 -29.92
C PHE A 102 1.01 -4.30 -30.83
N ILE A 103 2.26 -4.10 -30.42
CA ILE A 103 3.44 -4.86 -30.84
C ILE A 103 4.23 -5.18 -29.56
N ILE A 104 4.65 -6.44 -29.40
CA ILE A 104 5.45 -6.91 -28.27
C ILE A 104 6.66 -7.67 -28.80
N MET A 105 7.85 -7.34 -28.30
CA MET A 105 9.10 -8.01 -28.63
C MET A 105 9.88 -8.33 -27.35
N GLY A 106 10.08 -9.62 -27.06
CA GLY A 106 10.91 -10.07 -25.94
C GLY A 106 10.56 -9.47 -24.57
N SER A 107 9.27 -9.22 -24.30
CA SER A 107 8.78 -8.59 -23.07
C SER A 107 7.64 -9.42 -22.45
N SER A 108 7.52 -9.42 -21.13
CA SER A 108 6.46 -10.12 -20.40
C SER A 108 5.73 -9.18 -19.43
N ASP A 109 4.49 -8.80 -19.75
CA ASP A 109 3.71 -7.77 -19.05
C ASP A 109 2.34 -8.26 -18.57
N ILE A 110 1.71 -7.49 -17.67
CA ILE A 110 0.42 -7.82 -17.04
C ILE A 110 -0.68 -6.96 -17.66
N TRP A 111 -1.58 -7.58 -18.42
CA TRP A 111 -2.56 -6.89 -19.26
C TRP A 111 -3.97 -6.73 -18.64
N ASN A 112 -4.12 -7.04 -17.35
CA ASN A 112 -5.35 -6.80 -16.58
C ASN A 112 -5.07 -6.68 -15.08
N THR A 113 -5.94 -5.98 -14.36
CA THR A 113 -6.08 -6.11 -12.89
C THR A 113 -6.98 -7.32 -12.56
N THR A 114 -7.14 -7.66 -11.28
CA THR A 114 -8.27 -8.51 -10.84
C THR A 114 -9.60 -7.79 -11.06
N LYS A 115 -10.69 -8.54 -11.36
CA LYS A 115 -12.06 -7.98 -11.50
C LYS A 115 -12.48 -7.32 -10.18
N ILE A 116 -12.52 -5.99 -10.15
CA ILE A 116 -12.90 -5.18 -8.98
C ILE A 116 -13.90 -4.11 -9.37
N SER A 117 -14.81 -3.77 -8.45
CA SER A 117 -15.79 -2.70 -8.64
C SER A 117 -15.08 -1.35 -8.76
N GLY A 118 -15.40 -0.58 -9.81
CA GLY A 118 -14.78 0.71 -10.10
C GLY A 118 -14.97 1.12 -11.56
N THR A 119 -15.13 2.43 -11.79
CA THR A 119 -15.42 2.99 -13.12
C THR A 119 -14.23 2.81 -14.07
N ASN A 120 -14.44 2.07 -15.16
CA ASN A 120 -13.45 1.86 -16.21
C ASN A 120 -13.48 2.95 -17.31
N ILE A 121 -12.57 2.85 -18.29
CA ILE A 121 -12.36 3.85 -19.36
C ILE A 121 -13.57 4.12 -20.28
N ILE A 122 -14.63 3.31 -20.23
CA ILE A 122 -15.90 3.54 -20.93
C ILE A 122 -17.09 3.76 -19.99
N GLY A 123 -16.84 3.98 -18.69
CA GLY A 123 -17.88 4.19 -17.67
C GLY A 123 -18.51 2.92 -17.13
N GLY A 124 -18.02 1.73 -17.51
CA GLY A 124 -18.50 0.45 -16.99
C GLY A 124 -18.11 0.24 -15.52
N SER A 125 -18.89 -0.57 -14.79
CA SER A 125 -18.84 -0.68 -13.33
C SER A 125 -17.68 -1.51 -12.76
N TYR A 126 -16.90 -2.18 -13.61
CA TYR A 126 -15.78 -3.02 -13.20
C TYR A 126 -14.48 -2.66 -13.92
N LEU A 127 -13.38 -2.64 -13.15
CA LEU A 127 -12.01 -2.64 -13.68
C LEU A 127 -11.58 -4.09 -13.95
N GLY A 128 -10.92 -4.30 -15.08
CA GLY A 128 -10.42 -5.60 -15.53
C GLY A 128 -9.20 -5.43 -16.44
N GLY A 129 -9.35 -5.75 -17.72
CA GLY A 129 -8.36 -5.62 -18.79
C GLY A 129 -8.54 -4.35 -19.62
N ASN A 130 -8.25 -4.43 -20.92
CA ASN A 130 -8.25 -3.30 -21.85
C ASN A 130 -9.29 -3.45 -22.97
N ILE A 131 -9.57 -2.35 -23.69
CA ILE A 131 -10.39 -2.35 -24.90
C ILE A 131 -9.50 -2.52 -26.13
N TRP A 132 -9.77 -3.58 -26.88
CA TRP A 132 -9.10 -3.96 -28.12
C TRP A 132 -10.04 -3.73 -29.31
N ALA A 133 -10.08 -2.49 -29.81
CA ALA A 133 -11.05 -2.05 -30.81
C ALA A 133 -10.39 -1.80 -32.18
N ASN A 134 -11.12 -2.08 -33.25
CA ASN A 134 -10.73 -1.73 -34.62
C ASN A 134 -11.53 -0.51 -35.10
N LEU A 135 -10.98 0.20 -36.09
CA LEU A 135 -11.61 1.37 -36.69
C LEU A 135 -12.90 1.03 -37.46
N ASN A 136 -12.99 -0.18 -38.01
CA ASN A 136 -14.15 -0.71 -38.74
C ASN A 136 -15.25 -1.34 -37.84
N GLY A 137 -15.05 -1.38 -36.51
CA GLY A 137 -15.99 -2.02 -35.58
C GLY A 137 -15.79 -3.52 -35.33
N THR A 138 -14.78 -4.17 -35.93
CA THR A 138 -14.56 -5.63 -35.81
C THR A 138 -13.39 -6.02 -34.90
N GLY A 139 -13.02 -5.17 -33.94
CA GLY A 139 -12.00 -5.50 -32.93
C GLY A 139 -12.54 -6.43 -31.86
N PHE A 140 -11.65 -7.14 -31.17
CA PHE A 140 -12.04 -8.17 -30.19
C PHE A 140 -13.07 -7.67 -29.18
N SER A 141 -12.82 -6.54 -28.53
CA SER A 141 -13.76 -5.95 -27.55
C SER A 141 -15.10 -5.51 -28.16
N GLN A 142 -15.19 -5.33 -29.47
CA GLN A 142 -16.41 -4.90 -30.17
C GLN A 142 -17.26 -6.09 -30.63
N THR A 143 -16.68 -7.30 -30.70
CA THR A 143 -17.33 -8.53 -31.16
C THR A 143 -17.33 -9.65 -30.13
N CYS A 144 -16.68 -9.48 -28.98
CA CYS A 144 -16.64 -10.49 -27.92
C CYS A 144 -18.03 -10.74 -27.33
N THR A 145 -18.21 -11.94 -26.80
CA THR A 145 -19.38 -12.23 -25.95
C THR A 145 -19.11 -11.65 -24.56
N ASP A 146 -20.17 -11.08 -24.00
CA ASP A 146 -20.30 -10.50 -22.66
C ASP A 146 -21.72 -10.92 -22.27
N ALA A 147 -21.80 -12.09 -21.63
CA ALA A 147 -23.03 -12.85 -21.41
C ALA A 147 -23.63 -12.65 -20.01
N ASP A 148 -22.82 -12.31 -19.00
CA ASP A 148 -23.32 -11.91 -17.68
C ASP A 148 -23.71 -10.42 -17.62
N GLY A 149 -23.24 -9.61 -18.57
CA GLY A 149 -23.59 -8.19 -18.72
C GLY A 149 -22.73 -7.24 -17.88
N ASP A 150 -21.58 -7.69 -17.35
CA ASP A 150 -20.72 -6.88 -16.49
C ASP A 150 -19.87 -5.83 -17.23
N GLY A 151 -19.77 -5.93 -18.57
CA GLY A 151 -18.91 -5.07 -19.39
C GLY A 151 -17.49 -5.59 -19.60
N ILE A 152 -17.25 -6.89 -19.38
CA ILE A 152 -16.02 -7.63 -19.63
C ILE A 152 -16.33 -8.77 -20.61
N CYS A 153 -15.39 -9.07 -21.50
CA CYS A 153 -15.49 -10.18 -22.44
C CYS A 153 -15.36 -11.53 -21.70
N ASP A 154 -16.27 -12.48 -21.95
CA ASP A 154 -16.22 -13.86 -21.43
C ASP A 154 -14.96 -14.64 -21.88
N SER A 155 -14.26 -14.13 -22.90
CA SER A 155 -13.08 -14.73 -23.51
C SER A 155 -11.85 -13.87 -23.28
N THR A 156 -10.74 -14.50 -22.90
CA THR A 156 -9.43 -13.86 -22.78
C THR A 156 -8.91 -13.43 -24.16
N TYR A 157 -8.14 -12.35 -24.21
CA TYR A 157 -7.46 -11.91 -25.43
C TYR A 157 -5.97 -12.23 -25.31
N MET A 158 -5.49 -13.16 -26.15
CA MET A 158 -4.07 -13.51 -26.22
C MET A 158 -3.36 -12.55 -27.17
N LEU A 159 -2.37 -11.81 -26.67
CA LEU A 159 -1.51 -10.95 -27.48
C LEU A 159 -0.31 -11.77 -27.99
N ASP A 160 0.29 -12.57 -27.10
CA ASP A 160 1.22 -13.66 -27.41
C ASP A 160 1.18 -14.74 -26.31
N ASN A 161 2.15 -15.67 -26.29
CA ASN A 161 2.21 -16.79 -25.34
C ASN A 161 2.43 -16.38 -23.88
N ASN A 162 3.05 -15.22 -23.63
CA ASN A 162 3.34 -14.68 -22.29
C ASN A 162 2.43 -13.49 -21.95
N ASN A 163 1.89 -12.82 -22.96
CA ASN A 163 1.10 -11.61 -22.84
C ASN A 163 -0.38 -11.91 -23.14
N ILE A 164 -1.19 -12.05 -22.09
CA ILE A 164 -2.61 -12.37 -22.16
C ILE A 164 -3.39 -11.36 -21.31
N ASP A 165 -4.40 -10.72 -21.92
CA ASP A 165 -5.42 -9.97 -21.21
C ASP A 165 -6.53 -10.93 -20.79
N TYR A 166 -6.59 -11.25 -19.49
CA TYR A 166 -7.54 -12.23 -18.95
C TYR A 166 -8.94 -11.66 -18.70
N LEU A 167 -9.13 -10.33 -18.79
CA LEU A 167 -10.42 -9.68 -18.54
C LEU A 167 -10.68 -8.54 -19.56
N PRO A 168 -10.61 -8.76 -20.88
CA PRO A 168 -10.71 -7.68 -21.86
C PRO A 168 -12.04 -6.95 -21.71
N LEU A 169 -12.06 -5.62 -21.73
CA LEU A 169 -13.30 -4.87 -21.55
C LEU A 169 -14.21 -5.00 -22.79
N ALA A 170 -15.49 -5.27 -22.59
CA ALA A 170 -16.48 -5.33 -23.66
C ALA A 170 -16.91 -3.91 -24.06
N TYR A 171 -16.82 -3.60 -25.35
CA TYR A 171 -17.03 -2.27 -25.91
C TYR A 171 -17.91 -2.35 -27.15
N LYS A 172 -19.23 -2.36 -26.93
CA LYS A 172 -20.26 -2.34 -27.97
C LYS A 172 -20.58 -0.86 -28.33
N PRO A 173 -19.99 -0.26 -29.38
CA PRO A 173 -20.18 1.17 -29.66
C PRO A 173 -21.62 1.45 -30.11
N THR A 174 -22.30 2.37 -29.44
CA THR A 174 -23.63 2.86 -29.84
C THR A 174 -23.54 3.47 -31.24
N ILE A 175 -24.18 2.84 -32.23
CA ILE A 175 -24.19 3.34 -33.61
C ILE A 175 -25.14 4.54 -33.69
N VAL A 176 -24.60 5.74 -33.48
CA VAL A 176 -25.30 7.00 -33.73
C VAL A 176 -25.36 7.22 -35.24
N PHE A 177 -26.46 6.78 -35.86
CA PHE A 177 -26.71 7.02 -37.28
C PHE A 177 -26.89 8.53 -37.55
N THR A 178 -25.97 9.12 -38.29
CA THR A 178 -26.16 10.45 -38.88
C THR A 178 -27.15 10.37 -40.04
N PRO A 179 -28.15 11.27 -40.12
CA PRO A 179 -29.19 11.19 -41.15
C PRO A 179 -28.66 11.63 -42.53
N VAL A 180 -28.80 10.74 -43.51
CA VAL A 180 -28.47 10.94 -44.93
C VAL A 180 -29.69 10.46 -45.75
N PRO A 181 -30.10 11.16 -46.84
CA PRO A 181 -31.52 11.33 -47.11
C PRO A 181 -32.25 10.19 -47.85
N THR A 182 -33.58 10.24 -47.69
CA THR A 182 -34.62 9.35 -48.22
C THR A 182 -34.60 9.12 -49.75
N PRO A 183 -34.73 7.85 -50.19
CA PRO A 183 -35.38 7.49 -51.45
C PRO A 183 -36.80 6.89 -51.24
N THR A 184 -37.70 7.19 -52.18
CA THR A 184 -39.13 6.80 -52.18
C THR A 184 -39.33 5.32 -52.60
N PRO A 185 -40.34 4.57 -52.10
CA PRO A 185 -40.35 3.10 -52.14
C PRO A 185 -41.04 2.47 -53.37
N THR A 186 -40.77 1.18 -53.65
CA THR A 186 -41.64 0.31 -54.50
C THR A 186 -41.54 -1.19 -54.15
N ALA A 187 -42.69 -1.76 -53.77
CA ALA A 187 -43.22 -3.14 -53.92
C ALA A 187 -42.32 -4.41 -53.97
N THR A 188 -42.47 -5.26 -52.93
CA THR A 188 -42.80 -6.72 -52.92
C THR A 188 -42.25 -7.72 -53.97
N PHE A 189 -41.85 -8.92 -53.52
CA PHE A 189 -42.48 -10.23 -53.84
C PHE A 189 -41.96 -11.40 -52.97
N THR A 190 -42.70 -12.53 -52.94
CA THR A 190 -42.51 -13.78 -52.14
C THR A 190 -43.37 -14.92 -52.77
N PRO A 191 -43.29 -16.24 -52.40
CA PRO A 191 -42.28 -17.02 -51.63
C PRO A 191 -41.96 -18.45 -52.21
N ILE A 192 -41.27 -19.32 -51.42
CA ILE A 192 -41.22 -20.84 -51.40
C ILE A 192 -40.71 -21.67 -52.62
N PRO A 193 -40.40 -23.00 -52.52
CA PRO A 193 -40.03 -23.89 -51.37
C PRO A 193 -38.86 -24.93 -51.60
N THR A 194 -38.54 -25.75 -50.56
CA THR A 194 -37.93 -27.14 -50.59
C THR A 194 -36.43 -27.30 -50.98
N ILE A 195 -35.68 -28.39 -50.65
CA ILE A 195 -35.99 -29.79 -50.22
C ILE A 195 -34.94 -30.42 -49.25
N THR A 196 -35.32 -31.47 -48.50
CA THR A 196 -34.47 -32.49 -47.77
C THR A 196 -34.41 -33.82 -48.58
N PRO A 197 -33.69 -34.95 -48.24
CA PRO A 197 -33.34 -35.61 -46.94
C PRO A 197 -31.83 -36.07 -46.85
N THR A 198 -31.27 -37.18 -46.30
CA THR A 198 -31.63 -38.52 -45.66
C THR A 198 -30.34 -39.08 -44.93
N THR A 199 -30.32 -39.61 -43.68
CA THR A 199 -30.44 -41.04 -43.17
C THR A 199 -29.47 -42.14 -43.71
N PRO A 200 -29.14 -43.28 -43.02
CA PRO A 200 -29.26 -43.71 -41.59
C PRO A 200 -28.08 -44.60 -41.00
N PHE A 201 -28.30 -45.11 -39.76
CA PHE A 201 -27.75 -46.26 -38.95
C PHE A 201 -27.14 -47.53 -39.66
N PRO A 202 -26.36 -48.45 -39.00
CA PRO A 202 -26.50 -49.08 -37.64
C PRO A 202 -25.22 -49.13 -36.74
N THR A 203 -25.18 -49.49 -35.42
CA THR A 203 -25.61 -50.67 -34.60
C THR A 203 -24.81 -51.97 -34.90
N LEU A 204 -24.11 -52.66 -33.97
CA LEU A 204 -24.58 -53.44 -32.79
C LEU A 204 -23.48 -53.78 -31.72
N THR A 205 -23.94 -54.41 -30.61
CA THR A 205 -23.30 -55.06 -29.44
C THR A 205 -22.40 -56.29 -29.76
N PRO A 206 -21.56 -56.89 -28.84
CA PRO A 206 -21.94 -57.34 -27.48
C PRO A 206 -20.87 -57.34 -26.34
N THR A 207 -21.35 -57.72 -25.14
CA THR A 207 -20.63 -57.86 -23.86
C THR A 207 -20.06 -59.27 -23.65
N LEU A 208 -18.92 -59.38 -22.95
CA LEU A 208 -18.58 -60.53 -22.08
C LEU A 208 -17.86 -60.03 -20.81
N ALA A 209 -17.89 -60.85 -19.75
CA ALA A 209 -17.33 -60.56 -18.43
C ALA A 209 -16.43 -61.75 -17.95
N PRO A 210 -16.07 -61.89 -16.66
CA PRO A 210 -14.70 -61.72 -16.20
C PRO A 210 -13.97 -63.03 -15.83
N THR A 211 -12.64 -62.97 -15.68
CA THR A 211 -11.85 -63.99 -14.97
C THR A 211 -10.66 -63.37 -14.23
N GLU A 212 -10.36 -63.90 -13.04
CA GLU A 212 -9.24 -63.49 -12.18
C GLU A 212 -7.94 -64.26 -12.50
N THR A 213 -6.77 -63.72 -12.13
CA THR A 213 -5.79 -64.41 -11.26
C THR A 213 -4.67 -63.45 -10.78
N PRO A 214 -4.02 -63.69 -9.60
CA PRO A 214 -3.20 -62.67 -8.93
C PRO A 214 -1.70 -63.02 -8.78
N THR A 215 -0.85 -61.99 -8.60
CA THR A 215 0.49 -62.08 -7.95
C THR A 215 1.04 -60.68 -7.65
N PRO A 216 1.92 -60.49 -6.63
CA PRO A 216 1.96 -61.09 -5.30
C PRO A 216 1.90 -60.03 -4.17
N ILE A 217 1.65 -60.48 -2.94
CA ILE A 217 1.66 -59.64 -1.72
C ILE A 217 3.11 -59.42 -1.23
N PRO A 218 3.52 -58.19 -0.85
CA PRO A 218 4.79 -57.97 -0.15
C PRO A 218 4.79 -58.58 1.27
N SER A 219 5.86 -59.30 1.63
CA SER A 219 5.95 -60.05 2.89
C SER A 219 5.79 -59.19 4.15
N SER A 220 4.81 -59.52 5.00
CA SER A 220 4.66 -58.97 6.35
C SER A 220 5.55 -59.70 7.37
N THR A 221 6.86 -59.71 7.14
CA THR A 221 7.86 -60.13 8.15
C THR A 221 8.27 -58.91 8.98
N PRO A 222 8.07 -58.90 10.31
CA PRO A 222 8.37 -57.73 11.13
C PRO A 222 9.88 -57.50 11.18
N THR A 223 10.33 -56.35 10.69
CA THR A 223 11.61 -55.78 11.12
C THR A 223 11.55 -55.57 12.64
N PRO A 224 12.64 -55.86 13.38
CA PRO A 224 12.65 -55.63 14.81
C PRO A 224 12.46 -54.14 15.09
N TYR A 225 11.66 -53.89 16.13
CA TYR A 225 11.53 -52.68 16.95
C TYR A 225 12.31 -51.44 16.46
N PRO A 226 11.67 -50.26 16.25
CA PRO A 226 12.44 -49.03 16.12
C PRO A 226 13.30 -48.88 17.37
N THR A 227 14.62 -48.84 17.20
CA THR A 227 15.57 -48.62 18.31
C THR A 227 15.05 -47.42 19.10
N PRO A 228 14.73 -47.56 20.40
CA PRO A 228 14.22 -46.45 21.19
C PRO A 228 15.17 -45.27 21.02
N ALA A 229 14.62 -44.11 20.61
CA ALA A 229 15.42 -42.90 20.44
C ALA A 229 16.23 -42.71 21.72
N GLN A 230 17.55 -42.87 21.61
CA GLN A 230 18.40 -43.11 22.77
C GLN A 230 18.20 -41.94 23.73
N THR A 231 17.73 -42.21 24.95
CA THR A 231 17.40 -41.16 25.91
C THR A 231 18.69 -40.46 26.32
N VAL A 232 19.06 -39.41 25.59
CA VAL A 232 20.24 -38.58 25.85
C VAL A 232 19.95 -37.88 27.17
N ILE A 233 20.45 -38.45 28.27
CA ILE A 233 20.31 -37.86 29.60
C ILE A 233 20.97 -36.49 29.55
N PRO A 234 20.24 -35.37 29.73
CA PRO A 234 20.81 -34.05 29.54
C PRO A 234 21.98 -33.82 30.50
N THR A 235 23.08 -33.30 29.96
CA THR A 235 24.32 -33.09 30.71
C THR A 235 24.07 -32.04 31.79
N GLN A 236 24.23 -32.45 33.05
CA GLN A 236 23.96 -31.61 34.20
C GLN A 236 25.04 -30.54 34.36
N ILE A 237 24.64 -29.27 34.42
CA ILE A 237 25.53 -28.12 34.66
C ILE A 237 25.21 -27.52 36.02
N SER A 238 26.25 -27.41 36.86
CA SER A 238 26.19 -26.87 38.22
C SER A 238 27.07 -25.63 38.43
N SER A 239 27.86 -25.24 37.43
CA SER A 239 28.80 -24.11 37.46
C SER A 239 28.98 -23.50 36.06
N CYS A 240 29.55 -22.30 35.99
CA CYS A 240 29.95 -21.69 34.71
C CYS A 240 30.85 -22.64 33.89
N THR A 241 30.57 -22.77 32.60
CA THR A 241 31.00 -23.88 31.73
C THR A 241 31.08 -23.44 30.26
N THR A 242 32.06 -23.94 29.50
CA THR A 242 32.03 -23.89 28.02
C THR A 242 31.38 -25.16 27.47
N ILE A 243 30.32 -25.02 26.69
CA ILE A 243 29.67 -26.10 25.93
C ILE A 243 30.28 -26.14 24.53
N SER A 244 31.15 -27.11 24.27
CA SER A 244 31.92 -27.23 23.03
C SER A 244 31.48 -28.37 22.09
N SER A 245 30.54 -29.22 22.53
CA SER A 245 29.99 -30.33 21.74
C SER A 245 28.46 -30.21 21.59
N PRO A 246 27.87 -30.76 20.50
CA PRO A 246 26.42 -30.93 20.37
C PRO A 246 25.80 -31.73 21.52
N GLY A 247 24.52 -31.49 21.82
CA GLY A 247 23.77 -32.26 22.81
C GLY A 247 22.81 -31.43 23.65
N GLU A 248 22.14 -32.10 24.61
CA GLU A 248 21.29 -31.47 25.61
C GLU A 248 22.03 -31.25 26.93
N TYR A 249 21.86 -30.06 27.50
CA TYR A 249 22.49 -29.57 28.71
C TYR A 249 21.43 -28.89 29.59
N VAL A 250 21.47 -29.10 30.90
CA VAL A 250 20.47 -28.55 31.83
C VAL A 250 21.10 -28.06 33.14
N LEU A 251 20.67 -26.90 33.64
CA LEU A 251 21.05 -26.45 34.97
C LEU A 251 20.38 -27.30 36.05
N ASN A 252 21.14 -27.68 37.08
CA ASN A 252 20.61 -28.34 38.29
C ASN A 252 20.63 -27.43 39.54
N GLN A 253 21.22 -26.24 39.43
CA GLN A 253 21.17 -25.18 40.44
C GLN A 253 21.39 -23.80 39.80
N SER A 254 21.02 -22.74 40.52
CA SER A 254 21.39 -21.37 40.14
C SER A 254 22.89 -21.13 40.33
N ILE A 255 23.50 -20.39 39.42
CA ILE A 255 24.90 -19.97 39.46
C ILE A 255 24.92 -18.47 39.67
N LEU A 256 25.47 -17.99 40.77
CA LEU A 256 25.37 -16.59 41.22
C LEU A 256 26.75 -15.97 41.44
N ASN A 257 26.81 -14.64 41.32
CA ASN A 257 28.00 -13.82 41.55
C ASN A 257 29.21 -14.20 40.66
N SER A 258 28.96 -14.53 39.39
CA SER A 258 30.05 -14.79 38.44
C SER A 258 30.72 -13.47 38.01
N PRO A 259 32.07 -13.36 38.05
CA PRO A 259 32.80 -12.15 37.65
C PRO A 259 33.10 -12.08 36.15
N SER A 260 32.82 -13.14 35.39
CA SER A 260 33.13 -13.29 33.96
C SER A 260 32.04 -14.10 33.25
N ASP A 261 32.13 -14.20 31.92
CA ASP A 261 31.35 -15.09 31.05
C ASP A 261 30.96 -16.41 31.75
N CYS A 262 29.66 -16.71 31.92
CA CYS A 262 29.27 -17.91 32.65
C CYS A 262 29.04 -19.14 31.78
N ILE A 263 28.09 -19.10 30.84
CA ILE A 263 27.83 -20.20 29.92
C ILE A 263 28.21 -19.79 28.50
N ARG A 264 29.26 -20.41 27.97
CA ARG A 264 29.76 -20.11 26.61
C ARG A 264 29.50 -21.29 25.70
N ILE A 265 28.64 -21.12 24.70
CA ILE A 265 28.30 -22.15 23.71
C ILE A 265 29.14 -21.91 22.46
N THR A 266 30.01 -22.86 22.14
CA THR A 266 30.93 -22.81 20.98
C THR A 266 30.68 -23.97 20.02
N SER A 267 29.45 -24.49 19.96
CA SER A 267 29.06 -25.65 19.16
C SER A 267 27.62 -25.49 18.65
N SER A 268 27.37 -25.97 17.43
CA SER A 268 26.03 -26.06 16.84
C SER A 268 25.26 -27.26 17.36
N ASN A 269 23.93 -27.27 17.20
CA ASN A 269 23.05 -28.36 17.69
C ASN A 269 23.15 -28.58 19.20
N VAL A 270 23.04 -27.49 19.96
CA VAL A 270 23.09 -27.47 21.43
C VAL A 270 21.74 -27.03 21.97
N VAL A 271 21.18 -27.78 22.92
CA VAL A 271 20.02 -27.35 23.72
C VAL A 271 20.48 -27.09 25.14
N PHE A 272 20.42 -25.83 25.59
CA PHE A 272 20.69 -25.44 26.97
C PHE A 272 19.37 -25.05 27.65
N ASP A 273 18.98 -25.83 28.65
CA ASP A 273 17.78 -25.60 29.46
C ASP A 273 18.17 -25.06 30.84
N GLY A 274 17.70 -23.85 31.15
CA GLY A 274 17.89 -23.23 32.46
C GLY A 274 17.05 -23.87 33.56
N ALA A 275 16.04 -24.68 33.24
CA ALA A 275 15.14 -25.35 34.18
C ALA A 275 14.52 -24.43 35.27
N GLY A 276 14.39 -23.13 34.99
CA GLY A 276 13.92 -22.10 35.93
C GLY A 276 15.01 -21.51 36.85
N TYR A 277 16.24 -22.02 36.80
CA TYR A 277 17.37 -21.52 37.58
C TYR A 277 17.90 -20.18 37.04
N THR A 278 18.71 -19.51 37.86
CA THR A 278 19.26 -18.18 37.59
C THR A 278 20.77 -18.23 37.32
N ILE A 279 21.23 -17.49 36.31
CA ILE A 279 22.64 -17.14 36.07
C ILE A 279 22.83 -15.65 36.40
N GLY A 280 23.49 -15.37 37.54
CA GLY A 280 23.75 -14.03 38.06
C GLY A 280 25.22 -13.63 37.93
N GLY A 281 25.47 -12.48 37.28
CA GLY A 281 26.78 -11.85 37.19
C GLY A 281 27.09 -10.94 38.39
N VAL A 282 28.22 -10.23 38.32
CA VAL A 282 28.61 -9.13 39.22
C VAL A 282 28.89 -7.89 38.37
N ASP A 283 28.52 -6.69 38.86
CA ASP A 283 28.90 -5.37 38.30
C ASP A 283 28.78 -5.21 36.76
N MET A 284 27.76 -5.83 36.14
CA MET A 284 27.59 -5.88 34.68
C MET A 284 28.77 -6.52 33.93
N SER A 285 29.39 -7.53 34.53
CA SER A 285 30.29 -8.50 33.89
C SER A 285 29.75 -8.98 32.53
N ASN A 286 30.64 -9.36 31.60
CA ASN A 286 30.37 -9.62 30.17
C ASN A 286 29.00 -10.27 29.85
N TYR A 287 28.92 -11.60 29.91
CA TYR A 287 27.84 -12.37 29.27
C TYR A 287 27.32 -13.52 30.15
N GLY A 288 26.01 -13.56 30.39
CA GLY A 288 25.38 -14.65 31.13
C GLY A 288 25.36 -15.95 30.34
N VAL A 289 24.82 -15.87 29.12
CA VAL A 289 25.00 -16.86 28.07
C VAL A 289 25.60 -16.19 26.83
N TYR A 290 26.70 -16.75 26.31
CA TYR A 290 27.35 -16.28 25.09
C TYR A 290 27.43 -17.40 24.06
N VAL A 291 26.77 -17.21 22.90
CA VAL A 291 26.77 -18.15 21.78
C VAL A 291 27.60 -17.54 20.66
N SER A 292 28.81 -18.06 20.44
CA SER A 292 29.77 -17.50 19.47
C SER A 292 30.95 -18.46 19.19
N THR A 293 31.56 -18.33 18.01
CA THR A 293 32.96 -18.72 17.76
C THR A 293 33.68 -17.62 16.98
N PHE A 294 35.01 -17.66 16.92
CA PHE A 294 35.79 -16.67 16.16
C PHE A 294 35.56 -16.75 14.63
N TRP A 295 35.35 -17.96 14.10
CA TRP A 295 35.49 -18.27 12.66
C TRP A 295 34.25 -18.89 12.01
N PHE A 296 33.31 -19.45 12.78
CA PHE A 296 32.21 -20.25 12.27
C PHE A 296 30.86 -19.77 12.80
N TYR A 297 29.92 -19.60 11.89
CA TYR A 297 28.54 -19.23 12.21
C TYR A 297 27.83 -20.38 12.93
N LEU A 298 27.33 -20.13 14.15
CA LEU A 298 26.67 -21.17 14.95
C LEU A 298 25.20 -21.36 14.55
N THR A 299 24.75 -22.61 14.59
CA THR A 299 23.44 -23.02 14.09
C THR A 299 22.73 -23.98 15.03
N ASN A 300 21.40 -23.90 15.06
CA ASN A 300 20.55 -24.77 15.89
C ASN A 300 20.96 -24.78 17.37
N VAL A 301 21.28 -23.59 17.92
CA VAL A 301 21.50 -23.43 19.37
C VAL A 301 20.19 -22.99 20.02
N THR A 302 19.72 -23.70 21.03
CA THR A 302 18.50 -23.38 21.77
C THR A 302 18.84 -23.01 23.21
N VAL A 303 18.38 -21.86 23.69
CA VAL A 303 18.47 -21.44 25.10
C VAL A 303 17.03 -21.27 25.62
N LYS A 304 16.65 -22.01 26.66
CA LYS A 304 15.27 -22.01 27.16
C LYS A 304 15.16 -22.01 28.68
N ASN A 305 14.02 -21.51 29.17
CA ASN A 305 13.60 -21.54 30.59
C ASN A 305 14.65 -20.97 31.58
N LEU A 306 15.46 -20.01 31.16
CA LEU A 306 16.58 -19.48 31.94
C LEU A 306 16.31 -18.06 32.46
N LYS A 307 16.67 -17.77 33.72
CA LYS A 307 16.77 -16.39 34.21
C LYS A 307 18.22 -15.90 34.15
N VAL A 308 18.49 -14.74 33.55
CA VAL A 308 19.82 -14.11 33.50
C VAL A 308 19.77 -12.69 34.07
N THR A 309 20.76 -12.31 34.87
CA THR A 309 20.75 -11.03 35.58
C THR A 309 22.14 -10.49 35.94
N HIS A 310 22.30 -9.16 35.98
CA HIS A 310 23.53 -8.44 36.34
C HIS A 310 24.72 -8.62 35.35
N TRP A 311 24.41 -8.76 34.06
CA TRP A 311 25.38 -8.89 32.95
C TRP A 311 25.44 -7.64 32.04
N ALA A 312 26.46 -7.48 31.19
CA ALA A 312 26.47 -6.48 30.12
C ALA A 312 25.57 -6.89 28.93
N ARG A 313 25.53 -8.18 28.59
CA ARG A 313 24.47 -8.79 27.77
C ARG A 313 23.98 -10.06 28.47
N GLY A 314 22.69 -10.14 28.82
CA GLY A 314 22.14 -11.29 29.55
C GLY A 314 22.24 -12.60 28.77
N ILE A 315 21.67 -12.61 27.56
CA ILE A 315 21.91 -13.63 26.53
C ILE A 315 22.45 -12.92 25.29
N TYR A 316 23.58 -13.37 24.76
CA TYR A 316 24.21 -12.83 23.55
C TYR A 316 24.43 -13.93 22.51
N TYR A 317 23.85 -13.77 21.33
CA TYR A 317 24.17 -14.54 20.13
C TYR A 317 25.00 -13.64 19.20
N SER A 318 26.21 -14.09 18.82
CA SER A 318 27.12 -13.38 17.91
C SER A 318 27.59 -14.33 16.81
N ASP A 319 27.45 -13.92 15.56
CA ASP A 319 27.53 -14.81 14.39
C ASP A 319 26.72 -16.12 14.62
N ALA A 320 25.48 -16.02 15.13
CA ALA A 320 24.76 -17.20 15.61
C ALA A 320 23.25 -17.21 15.33
N SER A 321 22.72 -18.42 15.13
CA SER A 321 21.31 -18.71 14.82
C SER A 321 20.72 -19.82 15.70
N GLY A 322 19.47 -19.64 16.11
CA GLY A 322 18.89 -20.47 17.15
C GLY A 322 17.48 -20.09 17.61
N ASN A 323 17.07 -20.69 18.73
CA ASN A 323 15.77 -20.47 19.36
C ASN A 323 15.95 -20.04 20.82
N LEU A 324 15.31 -18.95 21.22
CA LEU A 324 15.26 -18.47 22.59
C LEU A 324 13.81 -18.57 23.08
N THR A 325 13.55 -19.37 24.12
CA THR A 325 12.17 -19.66 24.55
C THR A 325 11.98 -19.60 26.07
N ASN A 326 10.99 -18.84 26.54
CA ASN A 326 10.65 -18.69 27.97
C ASN A 326 11.82 -18.18 28.85
N ASN A 327 12.76 -17.38 28.33
CA ASN A 327 13.86 -16.83 29.12
C ASN A 327 13.50 -15.47 29.75
N THR A 328 14.08 -15.16 30.90
CA THR A 328 13.89 -13.89 31.63
C THR A 328 15.23 -13.18 31.81
N ALA A 329 15.48 -12.16 31.00
CA ALA A 329 16.67 -11.32 31.08
C ALA A 329 16.37 -10.01 31.82
N ILE A 330 16.79 -9.93 33.09
CA ILE A 330 16.40 -8.87 34.02
C ILE A 330 17.61 -8.18 34.66
N SER A 331 17.62 -6.83 34.71
CA SER A 331 18.70 -6.05 35.34
C SER A 331 20.09 -6.33 34.77
N ASN A 332 20.20 -6.40 33.45
CA ASN A 332 21.46 -6.41 32.69
C ASN A 332 21.69 -5.02 32.07
N LYS A 333 22.80 -4.75 31.38
CA LYS A 333 22.90 -3.57 30.51
C LYS A 333 21.98 -3.74 29.29
N ASN A 334 22.14 -4.82 28.53
CA ASN A 334 21.14 -5.27 27.55
C ASN A 334 20.59 -6.64 27.95
N GLY A 335 19.28 -6.85 27.84
CA GLY A 335 18.64 -8.11 28.22
C GLY A 335 19.01 -9.27 27.29
N ILE A 336 18.51 -9.22 26.06
CA ILE A 336 18.84 -10.16 24.99
C ILE A 336 19.47 -9.39 23.82
N TYR A 337 20.56 -9.91 23.27
CA TYR A 337 21.32 -9.29 22.20
C TYR A 337 21.58 -10.30 21.07
N LEU A 338 21.30 -9.93 19.83
CA LEU A 338 21.27 -10.83 18.68
C LEU A 338 22.03 -10.25 17.47
N ASP A 339 23.04 -10.96 17.03
CA ASP A 339 23.73 -10.80 15.74
C ASP A 339 23.61 -12.13 14.98
N GLY A 340 22.55 -12.25 14.17
CA GLY A 340 22.22 -13.45 13.41
C GLY A 340 20.72 -13.75 13.27
N ARG A 341 20.37 -14.96 12.81
CA ARG A 341 18.99 -15.37 12.49
C ARG A 341 18.38 -16.19 13.64
N ASN A 342 17.57 -15.57 14.49
CA ASN A 342 17.04 -16.20 15.70
C ASN A 342 15.50 -16.12 15.80
N ASN A 343 14.91 -17.13 16.45
CA ASN A 343 13.50 -17.15 16.82
C ASN A 343 13.37 -16.89 18.33
N LEU A 344 12.65 -15.86 18.72
CA LEU A 344 12.40 -15.50 20.12
C LEU A 344 10.92 -15.73 20.44
N THR A 345 10.60 -16.64 21.35
CA THR A 345 9.23 -16.96 21.75
C THR A 345 9.03 -16.83 23.26
N ASN A 346 8.06 -16.03 23.70
CA ASN A 346 7.68 -15.87 25.12
C ASN A 346 8.83 -15.44 26.07
N ASN A 347 9.87 -14.74 25.58
CA ASN A 347 10.94 -14.24 26.45
C ASN A 347 10.52 -12.92 27.11
N THR A 348 11.03 -12.66 28.31
CA THR A 348 10.87 -11.39 29.03
C THR A 348 12.23 -10.70 29.16
N ALA A 349 12.35 -9.45 28.73
CA ALA A 349 13.53 -8.62 28.87
C ALA A 349 13.17 -7.33 29.63
N SER A 350 13.37 -7.34 30.94
CA SER A 350 12.82 -6.32 31.84
C SER A 350 13.87 -5.58 32.68
N MET A 351 13.63 -4.31 32.99
CA MET A 351 14.46 -3.54 33.94
C MET A 351 15.96 -3.53 33.59
N ASN A 352 16.33 -3.63 32.31
CA ASN A 352 17.72 -3.58 31.87
C ASN A 352 18.16 -2.12 31.67
N ASN A 353 19.42 -1.78 31.97
CA ASN A 353 19.91 -0.39 32.01
C ASN A 353 19.96 0.31 30.64
N ASN A 354 19.88 -0.44 29.55
CA ASN A 354 19.79 0.05 28.18
C ASN A 354 18.59 -0.63 27.47
N ASN A 355 18.83 -1.53 26.50
CA ASN A 355 17.76 -2.12 25.70
C ASN A 355 17.26 -3.45 26.29
N GLY A 356 15.96 -3.71 26.18
CA GLY A 356 15.38 -5.01 26.52
C GLY A 356 15.87 -6.09 25.55
N ILE A 357 15.45 -5.98 24.29
CA ILE A 357 15.90 -6.84 23.19
C ILE A 357 16.61 -5.95 22.15
N TYR A 358 17.82 -6.32 21.74
CA TYR A 358 18.59 -5.63 20.71
C TYR A 358 18.94 -6.63 19.60
N ILE A 359 18.40 -6.39 18.40
CA ILE A 359 18.83 -7.02 17.15
C ILE A 359 19.84 -6.08 16.49
N GLU A 360 21.12 -6.44 16.53
CA GLU A 360 22.17 -5.79 15.74
C GLU A 360 21.99 -6.21 14.28
N PHE A 361 21.96 -7.52 14.01
CA PHE A 361 21.86 -8.07 12.65
C PHE A 361 20.95 -9.29 12.52
N GLY A 362 20.50 -9.49 11.27
CA GLY A 362 19.85 -10.71 10.80
C GLY A 362 18.35 -10.59 10.63
N ASN A 363 17.73 -11.65 10.10
CA ASN A 363 16.28 -11.72 9.88
C ASN A 363 15.68 -12.59 10.99
N ASN A 364 15.24 -11.96 12.07
CA ASN A 364 14.76 -12.62 13.29
C ASN A 364 13.23 -12.66 13.34
N LYS A 365 12.68 -13.67 14.03
CA LYS A 365 11.24 -13.77 14.33
C LYS A 365 11.01 -13.63 15.83
N LEU A 366 10.30 -12.59 16.25
CA LEU A 366 9.95 -12.32 17.66
C LEU A 366 8.45 -12.54 17.84
N SER A 367 8.05 -13.51 18.66
CA SER A 367 6.63 -13.85 18.93
C SER A 367 6.31 -13.86 20.44
N ASN A 368 5.32 -13.06 20.85
CA ASN A 368 4.83 -12.94 22.23
C ASN A 368 5.89 -12.59 23.29
N ASN A 369 6.97 -11.89 22.92
CA ASN A 369 8.00 -11.47 23.89
C ASN A 369 7.55 -10.19 24.62
N ILE A 370 8.04 -10.00 25.85
CA ILE A 370 7.79 -8.82 26.69
C ILE A 370 9.11 -8.07 26.87
N ALA A 371 9.12 -6.76 26.62
CA ALA A 371 10.26 -5.89 26.82
C ALA A 371 9.84 -4.61 27.55
N ASN A 372 9.95 -4.61 28.88
CA ASN A 372 9.38 -3.59 29.75
C ASN A 372 10.36 -2.95 30.74
N GLU A 373 10.08 -1.70 31.11
CA GLU A 373 10.80 -0.98 32.19
C GLU A 373 12.32 -0.83 31.93
N ASN A 374 12.77 -0.91 30.67
CA ASN A 374 14.18 -0.78 30.33
C ASN A 374 14.64 0.70 30.27
N GLY A 375 15.94 0.92 30.46
CA GLY A 375 16.60 2.23 30.59
C GLY A 375 16.80 2.99 29.27
N ASN A 376 16.58 2.33 28.13
CA ASN A 376 16.44 2.96 26.82
C ASN A 376 15.22 2.34 26.10
N ASP A 377 15.41 1.57 25.03
CA ASP A 377 14.32 1.04 24.19
C ASP A 377 13.88 -0.36 24.63
N GLY A 378 12.59 -0.67 24.45
CA GLY A 378 12.08 -2.03 24.68
C GLY A 378 12.68 -3.03 23.68
N ILE A 379 12.43 -2.82 22.40
CA ILE A 379 12.99 -3.63 21.30
C ILE A 379 13.68 -2.69 20.29
N TYR A 380 14.99 -2.80 20.14
CA TYR A 380 15.77 -2.10 19.11
C TYR A 380 16.11 -3.05 17.95
N ILE A 381 15.84 -2.62 16.72
CA ILE A 381 16.13 -3.32 15.47
C ILE A 381 17.04 -2.45 14.61
N GLU A 382 18.33 -2.79 14.58
CA GLU A 382 19.32 -1.98 13.89
C GLU A 382 19.41 -2.30 12.39
N PHE A 383 19.55 -3.58 12.04
CA PHE A 383 19.60 -4.09 10.67
C PHE A 383 18.73 -5.34 10.43
N GLY A 384 18.47 -5.62 9.15
CA GLY A 384 17.83 -6.85 8.67
C GLY A 384 16.30 -6.79 8.54
N ASN A 385 15.73 -7.85 7.98
CA ASN A 385 14.30 -7.96 7.69
C ASN A 385 13.63 -8.85 8.75
N ASN A 386 13.14 -8.24 9.82
CA ASN A 386 12.64 -8.91 11.02
C ASN A 386 11.10 -8.96 11.07
N GLU A 387 10.57 -9.96 11.75
CA GLU A 387 9.12 -10.21 11.90
C GLU A 387 8.74 -10.23 13.39
N LEU A 388 7.94 -9.24 13.81
CA LEU A 388 7.51 -9.05 15.20
C LEU A 388 6.00 -9.29 15.31
N ILE A 389 5.59 -10.33 16.04
CA ILE A 389 4.20 -10.73 16.24
C ILE A 389 3.83 -10.69 17.74
N ASN A 390 2.74 -10.02 18.11
CA ASN A 390 2.16 -10.02 19.46
C ASN A 390 3.15 -9.61 20.60
N ASN A 391 4.26 -8.93 20.31
CA ASN A 391 5.22 -8.55 21.36
C ASN A 391 4.70 -7.33 22.14
N VAL A 392 5.07 -7.23 23.42
CA VAL A 392 4.69 -6.13 24.31
C VAL A 392 5.94 -5.31 24.66
N ALA A 393 5.96 -4.04 24.31
CA ALA A 393 7.06 -3.12 24.62
C ALA A 393 6.54 -1.91 25.40
N SER A 394 6.69 -1.93 26.73
CA SER A 394 5.95 -1.02 27.61
C SER A 394 6.75 -0.42 28.76
N SER A 395 6.44 0.83 29.13
CA SER A 395 7.08 1.53 30.25
C SER A 395 8.60 1.70 30.13
N ASN A 396 9.14 1.67 28.91
CA ASN A 396 10.57 1.87 28.67
C ASN A 396 10.92 3.37 28.70
N SER A 397 12.17 3.68 29.04
CA SER A 397 12.65 5.04 29.28
C SER A 397 12.90 5.86 28.01
N ASN A 398 12.85 5.20 26.84
CA ASN A 398 12.84 5.83 25.53
C ASN A 398 11.66 5.30 24.70
N ASN A 399 11.87 4.46 23.68
CA ASN A 399 10.80 3.98 22.81
C ASN A 399 10.33 2.55 23.17
N GLY A 400 9.12 2.19 22.73
CA GLY A 400 8.66 0.81 22.76
C GLY A 400 9.44 -0.06 21.77
N ILE A 401 9.25 0.19 20.48
CA ILE A 401 9.99 -0.48 19.40
C ILE A 401 10.68 0.56 18.52
N TYR A 402 12.00 0.45 18.36
CA TYR A 402 12.82 1.36 17.58
C TYR A 402 13.43 0.63 16.37
N LEU A 403 13.27 1.20 15.17
CA LEU A 403 13.75 0.62 13.91
C LEU A 403 14.63 1.62 13.15
N THR A 404 15.79 1.17 12.67
CA THR A 404 16.66 1.92 11.74
C THR A 404 16.75 1.34 10.33
N TYR A 405 16.15 0.17 10.07
CA TYR A 405 16.25 -0.53 8.78
C TYR A 405 14.91 -0.72 8.05
N GLU A 406 14.99 -1.19 6.81
CA GLU A 406 13.85 -1.42 5.92
C GLU A 406 13.32 -2.86 5.92
N ASN A 407 12.12 -3.04 5.35
CA ASN A 407 11.47 -4.35 5.10
C ASN A 407 11.12 -5.20 6.35
N ASN A 408 11.06 -4.60 7.54
CA ASN A 408 10.56 -5.23 8.77
C ASN A 408 9.01 -5.28 8.78
N THR A 409 8.44 -6.30 9.41
CA THR A 409 6.99 -6.49 9.56
C THR A 409 6.59 -6.60 11.02
N LEU A 410 5.75 -5.70 11.49
CA LEU A 410 5.24 -5.62 12.86
C LEU A 410 3.73 -5.86 12.85
N THR A 411 3.28 -6.96 13.44
CA THR A 411 1.87 -7.38 13.52
C THR A 411 1.40 -7.55 14.96
N ASN A 412 0.25 -6.99 15.33
CA ASN A 412 -0.39 -7.14 16.66
C ASN A 412 0.48 -6.75 17.88
N ASN A 413 1.58 -6.01 17.72
CA ASN A 413 2.43 -5.65 18.85
C ASN A 413 1.75 -4.55 19.69
N ILE A 414 2.01 -4.56 21.00
CA ILE A 414 1.51 -3.57 21.96
C ILE A 414 2.68 -2.68 22.38
N ALA A 415 2.56 -1.37 22.17
CA ALA A 415 3.59 -0.41 22.57
C ALA A 415 2.99 0.72 23.44
N SER A 416 3.21 0.67 24.75
CA SER A 416 2.46 1.53 25.68
C SER A 416 3.25 2.10 26.85
N SER A 417 2.93 3.34 27.25
CA SER A 417 3.53 4.03 28.39
C SER A 417 5.04 4.27 28.29
N ASN A 418 5.62 4.22 27.08
CA ASN A 418 7.05 4.51 26.87
C ASN A 418 7.28 6.04 26.86
N SER A 419 8.44 6.48 27.33
CA SER A 419 8.68 7.92 27.60
C SER A 419 8.79 8.78 26.34
N ASN A 420 9.19 8.18 25.21
CA ASN A 420 9.15 8.80 23.88
C ASN A 420 8.13 8.07 22.99
N ASP A 421 8.52 7.33 21.95
CA ASP A 421 7.56 6.85 20.95
C ASP A 421 7.15 5.38 21.17
N GLY A 422 5.91 5.03 20.82
CA GLY A 422 5.44 3.64 20.87
C GLY A 422 6.18 2.78 19.83
N ILE A 423 6.15 3.19 18.57
CA ILE A 423 7.01 2.64 17.50
C ILE A 423 7.66 3.81 16.74
N TYR A 424 8.99 3.80 16.60
CA TYR A 424 9.74 4.82 15.83
C TYR A 424 10.52 4.21 14.66
N LEU A 425 10.27 4.75 13.46
CA LEU A 425 10.96 4.43 12.20
C LEU A 425 11.84 5.63 11.76
N THR A 426 13.16 5.51 11.81
CA THR A 426 14.08 6.57 11.34
C THR A 426 14.03 6.82 9.83
N LEU A 427 14.78 7.83 9.37
CA LEU A 427 14.92 8.23 7.95
C LEU A 427 15.29 7.06 7.01
N ASN A 428 16.07 6.09 7.50
CA ASN A 428 16.51 4.93 6.74
C ASN A 428 15.50 3.76 6.77
N SER A 429 14.51 3.82 7.67
CA SER A 429 13.50 2.79 7.90
C SER A 429 12.38 2.86 6.86
N ASN A 430 12.72 2.49 5.62
CA ASN A 430 11.82 2.50 4.47
C ASN A 430 11.06 1.17 4.31
N PHE A 431 9.97 1.14 3.53
CA PHE A 431 9.26 -0.08 3.12
C PHE A 431 8.76 -1.03 4.25
N ASN A 432 8.84 -0.63 5.52
CA ASN A 432 8.36 -1.39 6.67
C ASN A 432 6.83 -1.47 6.68
N THR A 433 6.31 -2.53 7.29
CA THR A 433 4.86 -2.83 7.32
C THR A 433 4.38 -3.02 8.75
N LEU A 434 3.49 -2.13 9.20
CA LEU A 434 2.87 -2.14 10.54
C LEU A 434 1.38 -2.47 10.39
N ILE A 435 0.96 -3.62 10.91
CA ILE A 435 -0.38 -4.19 10.79
C ILE A 435 -0.99 -4.44 12.18
N ASP A 436 -2.23 -3.97 12.41
CA ASP A 436 -3.05 -4.33 13.59
C ASP A 436 -2.38 -4.07 14.97
N ASN A 437 -1.32 -3.24 15.05
CA ASN A 437 -0.61 -2.93 16.31
C ASN A 437 -1.43 -1.96 17.20
N ILE A 438 -1.22 -2.02 18.51
CA ILE A 438 -1.95 -1.23 19.52
C ILE A 438 -0.98 -0.35 20.30
N LEU A 439 -1.19 0.97 20.30
CA LEU A 439 -0.24 1.93 20.84
C LEU A 439 -0.90 3.01 21.71
N SER A 440 -0.42 3.19 22.95
CA SER A 440 -1.04 4.17 23.85
C SER A 440 -0.19 4.72 24.99
N SER A 441 -0.47 5.95 25.41
CA SER A 441 0.21 6.61 26.53
C SER A 441 1.70 6.85 26.30
N ASN A 442 2.14 6.91 25.04
CA ASN A 442 3.49 7.33 24.66
C ASN A 442 3.45 8.81 24.25
N LYS A 443 4.60 9.43 23.95
CA LYS A 443 4.65 10.76 23.34
C LYS A 443 4.03 10.75 21.95
N ASN A 444 4.60 10.01 21.00
CA ASN A 444 3.91 9.71 19.74
C ASN A 444 3.57 8.22 19.71
N GLY A 445 2.41 7.87 19.17
CA GLY A 445 2.05 6.46 19.00
C GLY A 445 3.00 5.80 18.00
N ILE A 446 2.90 6.20 16.72
CA ILE A 446 3.85 5.81 15.67
C ILE A 446 4.54 7.07 15.13
N TYR A 447 5.86 7.10 15.18
CA TYR A 447 6.71 8.15 14.59
C TYR A 447 7.37 7.64 13.31
N LEU A 448 7.23 8.38 12.21
CA LEU A 448 7.80 8.05 10.90
C LEU A 448 8.67 9.19 10.36
N SER A 449 9.96 8.90 10.18
CA SER A 449 10.88 9.66 9.33
C SER A 449 11.17 8.93 8.01
N GLY A 450 11.12 7.59 7.99
CA GLY A 450 11.37 6.76 6.81
C GLY A 450 10.23 6.83 5.78
N ASN A 451 10.48 6.40 4.54
CA ASN A 451 9.59 6.60 3.39
C ASN A 451 9.00 5.28 2.86
N ASN A 452 7.89 5.36 2.12
CA ASN A 452 7.23 4.22 1.47
C ASN A 452 6.73 3.12 2.45
N ASN A 453 6.55 3.44 3.73
CA ASN A 453 6.07 2.51 4.75
C ASN A 453 4.55 2.28 4.64
N LYS A 454 4.08 1.14 5.15
CA LYS A 454 2.67 0.72 5.10
C LYS A 454 2.12 0.54 6.52
N LEU A 455 1.16 1.38 6.90
CA LEU A 455 0.44 1.30 8.17
C LEU A 455 -1.00 0.87 7.89
N LYS A 456 -1.41 -0.29 8.38
CA LYS A 456 -2.75 -0.83 8.19
C LYS A 456 -3.41 -1.19 9.54
N ASN A 457 -4.66 -0.78 9.74
CA ASN A 457 -5.52 -1.16 10.88
C ASN A 457 -4.96 -0.82 12.29
N ASN A 458 -3.84 -0.10 12.43
CA ASN A 458 -3.23 0.13 13.74
C ASN A 458 -4.14 1.01 14.61
N THR A 459 -4.24 0.69 15.90
CA THR A 459 -5.08 1.40 16.87
C THR A 459 -4.19 2.21 17.82
N VAL A 460 -4.40 3.53 17.86
CA VAL A 460 -3.49 4.48 18.47
C VAL A 460 -4.24 5.54 19.28
N SER A 461 -3.98 5.64 20.59
CA SER A 461 -4.74 6.53 21.49
C SER A 461 -3.96 7.03 22.69
N TRP A 462 -4.33 8.18 23.24
CA TRP A 462 -3.71 8.78 24.43
C TRP A 462 -2.22 9.15 24.25
N ASN A 463 -1.84 9.61 23.06
CA ASN A 463 -0.50 10.14 22.77
C ASN A 463 -0.60 11.66 22.40
N GLU A 464 0.52 12.39 22.39
CA GLU A 464 0.58 13.78 21.85
C GLU A 464 0.18 13.75 20.37
N ASN A 465 0.82 12.91 19.57
CA ASN A 465 0.39 12.62 18.20
C ASN A 465 0.16 11.11 18.04
N GLY A 466 -0.97 10.72 17.47
CA GLY A 466 -1.25 9.31 17.21
C GLY A 466 -0.28 8.74 16.18
N ILE A 467 -0.41 9.19 14.93
CA ILE A 467 0.50 8.81 13.83
C ILE A 467 1.16 10.07 13.30
N TYR A 468 2.47 10.21 13.50
CA TYR A 468 3.25 11.39 13.13
C TYR A 468 4.25 11.08 12.03
N LEU A 469 4.15 11.80 10.90
CA LEU A 469 5.05 11.72 9.76
C LEU A 469 5.85 13.03 9.67
N THR A 470 7.17 12.98 9.81
CA THR A 470 8.04 14.16 9.66
C THR A 470 9.03 13.96 8.51
N SER A 471 9.04 14.88 7.54
CA SER A 471 9.82 14.78 6.29
C SER A 471 9.64 13.44 5.53
N SER A 472 8.56 12.73 5.82
CA SER A 472 8.35 11.32 5.50
C SER A 472 7.31 11.19 4.39
N ASN A 473 7.69 10.50 3.30
CA ASN A 473 6.99 10.58 2.02
C ASN A 473 6.55 9.21 1.48
N ARG A 474 5.53 9.22 0.61
CA ARG A 474 5.02 8.03 -0.10
C ARG A 474 4.50 6.90 0.79
N ASN A 475 4.25 7.16 2.07
CA ASN A 475 3.69 6.18 2.98
C ASN A 475 2.21 5.95 2.70
N THR A 476 1.71 4.77 3.06
CA THR A 476 0.33 4.35 2.85
C THR A 476 -0.31 3.98 4.18
N LEU A 477 -1.28 4.77 4.62
CA LEU A 477 -2.04 4.63 5.86
C LEU A 477 -3.47 4.18 5.50
N ILE A 478 -3.84 2.94 5.82
CA ILE A 478 -5.14 2.34 5.51
C ILE A 478 -5.85 1.89 6.80
N ASN A 479 -7.10 2.31 7.01
CA ASN A 479 -7.98 1.86 8.11
C ASN A 479 -7.42 2.05 9.54
N ASN A 480 -6.38 2.88 9.75
CA ASN A 480 -5.83 3.09 11.09
C ASN A 480 -6.79 3.93 11.94
N THR A 481 -6.86 3.65 13.24
CA THR A 481 -7.72 4.37 14.19
C THR A 481 -6.84 5.15 15.16
N ALA A 482 -6.71 6.46 14.94
CA ALA A 482 -5.91 7.39 15.73
C ALA A 482 -6.82 8.34 16.53
N ASN A 483 -7.46 7.81 17.58
CA ASN A 483 -8.47 8.52 18.37
C ASN A 483 -7.95 8.91 19.76
N SER A 484 -8.47 9.98 20.35
CA SER A 484 -8.13 10.41 21.73
C SER A 484 -6.63 10.70 21.96
N ASN A 485 -5.92 11.20 20.94
CA ASN A 485 -4.59 11.80 21.02
C ASN A 485 -4.73 13.34 21.08
N ASP A 486 -3.66 14.14 21.09
CA ASP A 486 -3.81 15.58 20.83
C ASP A 486 -4.02 15.85 19.33
N ASN A 487 -3.13 15.36 18.45
CA ASN A 487 -3.42 15.21 17.02
C ASN A 487 -3.59 13.72 16.66
N GLY A 488 -4.63 13.37 15.90
CA GLY A 488 -4.84 11.98 15.44
C GLY A 488 -3.76 11.53 14.45
N VAL A 489 -3.73 12.16 13.27
CA VAL A 489 -2.70 11.93 12.25
C VAL A 489 -2.06 13.27 11.86
N HIS A 490 -0.74 13.39 12.00
CA HIS A 490 0.00 14.63 11.76
C HIS A 490 1.09 14.43 10.71
N LEU A 491 1.08 15.27 9.68
CA LEU A 491 2.04 15.32 8.58
C LEU A 491 2.80 16.66 8.65
N LEU A 492 4.11 16.62 8.91
CA LEU A 492 5.01 17.77 8.88
C LEU A 492 6.03 17.59 7.75
N MET A 493 6.06 18.49 6.76
CA MET A 493 6.94 18.38 5.58
C MET A 493 6.79 17.04 4.83
N ALA A 494 5.65 16.36 5.00
CA ALA A 494 5.43 14.97 4.60
C ALA A 494 4.54 14.94 3.34
N SER A 495 5.13 14.59 2.20
CA SER A 495 4.49 14.72 0.89
C SER A 495 4.22 13.38 0.17
N ASN A 496 3.26 13.38 -0.75
CA ASN A 496 2.88 12.21 -1.56
C ASN A 496 2.36 10.99 -0.76
N ASN A 497 1.90 11.18 0.47
CA ASN A 497 1.35 10.11 1.31
C ASN A 497 -0.12 9.83 0.95
N ILE A 498 -0.55 8.59 1.18
CA ILE A 498 -1.91 8.10 0.87
C ILE A 498 -2.58 7.70 2.19
N LEU A 499 -3.68 8.37 2.53
CA LEU A 499 -4.49 8.14 3.73
C LEU A 499 -5.88 7.67 3.27
N ILE A 500 -6.19 6.38 3.43
CA ILE A 500 -7.47 5.79 3.02
C ILE A 500 -8.23 5.25 4.25
N SER A 501 -9.47 5.69 4.42
CA SER A 501 -10.43 5.15 5.41
C SER A 501 -9.92 5.16 6.87
N ASN A 502 -8.97 6.03 7.22
CA ASN A 502 -8.49 6.17 8.59
C ASN A 502 -9.52 6.93 9.45
N ILE A 503 -9.55 6.64 10.75
CA ILE A 503 -10.44 7.26 11.72
C ILE A 503 -9.58 8.07 12.69
N ALA A 504 -9.86 9.35 12.83
CA ALA A 504 -9.13 10.28 13.67
C ALA A 504 -10.10 11.19 14.45
N ASN A 505 -10.79 10.57 15.41
CA ASN A 505 -11.88 11.17 16.17
C ASN A 505 -11.49 11.48 17.62
N LEU A 506 -12.22 12.40 18.25
CA LEU A 506 -12.12 12.68 19.70
C LEU A 506 -10.74 13.16 20.16
N ASN A 507 -9.89 13.65 19.26
CA ASN A 507 -8.57 14.18 19.60
C ASN A 507 -8.68 15.58 20.25
N SER A 508 -7.74 15.95 21.12
CA SER A 508 -7.78 17.20 21.90
C SER A 508 -7.51 18.46 21.05
N ASN A 509 -6.89 18.28 19.89
CA ASN A 509 -6.61 19.30 18.90
C ASN A 509 -7.23 18.88 17.54
N ASN A 510 -6.44 18.38 16.58
CA ASN A 510 -6.91 18.08 15.22
C ASN A 510 -7.12 16.58 15.00
N GLY A 511 -8.10 16.20 14.17
CA GLY A 511 -8.21 14.84 13.65
C GLY A 511 -7.05 14.51 12.71
N ILE A 512 -6.99 15.16 11.56
CA ILE A 512 -5.89 15.04 10.58
C ILE A 512 -5.29 16.43 10.34
N TYR A 513 -3.98 16.58 10.57
CA TYR A 513 -3.24 17.82 10.34
C TYR A 513 -2.12 17.62 9.32
N ALA A 514 -2.05 18.45 8.28
CA ALA A 514 -0.94 18.44 7.32
C ALA A 514 -0.36 19.84 7.16
N GLU A 515 0.92 20.02 7.49
CA GLU A 515 1.56 21.33 7.56
C GLU A 515 2.92 21.45 6.88
N SER A 516 3.34 22.71 6.66
CA SER A 516 4.68 23.11 6.21
C SER A 516 5.17 22.33 4.98
N SER A 517 4.55 22.56 3.82
CA SER A 517 4.86 21.86 2.57
C SER A 517 4.61 20.34 2.60
N SER A 518 3.60 19.89 3.35
CA SER A 518 3.03 18.55 3.22
C SER A 518 2.13 18.50 1.97
N ASN A 519 2.75 18.33 0.81
CA ASN A 519 2.14 18.51 -0.51
C ASN A 519 1.76 17.19 -1.18
N PHE A 520 0.85 17.23 -2.15
CA PHE A 520 0.47 16.08 -2.99
C PHE A 520 -0.04 14.83 -2.22
N ASN A 521 -0.49 15.00 -0.97
CA ASN A 521 -1.09 13.92 -0.20
C ASN A 521 -2.53 13.65 -0.67
N THR A 522 -2.95 12.38 -0.63
CA THR A 522 -4.30 11.95 -0.99
C THR A 522 -5.02 11.40 0.25
N LEU A 523 -6.10 12.06 0.67
CA LEU A 523 -6.94 11.71 1.80
C LEU A 523 -8.30 11.27 1.25
N THR A 524 -8.60 9.96 1.29
CA THR A 524 -9.84 9.39 0.77
C THR A 524 -10.62 8.62 1.84
N ASN A 525 -11.93 8.86 1.94
CA ASN A 525 -12.86 8.18 2.87
C ASN A 525 -12.51 8.32 4.38
N ASN A 526 -11.59 9.20 4.80
CA ASN A 526 -11.20 9.31 6.20
C ASN A 526 -12.30 9.96 7.04
N THR A 527 -12.37 9.61 8.32
CA THR A 527 -13.32 10.19 9.28
C THR A 527 -12.55 10.96 10.35
N ALA A 528 -12.89 12.24 10.56
CA ALA A 528 -12.24 13.12 11.51
C ALA A 528 -13.29 13.93 12.29
N ASN A 529 -13.97 13.25 13.21
CA ASN A 529 -15.16 13.75 13.91
C ASN A 529 -14.90 14.06 15.39
N SER A 530 -15.65 15.03 15.93
CA SER A 530 -15.69 15.37 17.36
C SER A 530 -14.33 15.70 17.97
N ASN A 531 -13.39 16.23 17.19
CA ASN A 531 -12.11 16.73 17.67
C ASN A 531 -12.28 18.13 18.30
N SER A 532 -11.49 18.42 19.33
CA SER A 532 -11.66 19.63 20.15
C SER A 532 -11.07 20.91 19.53
N ASN A 533 -10.47 20.82 18.34
CA ASN A 533 -10.19 21.95 17.44
C ASN A 533 -10.82 21.69 16.06
N ASN A 534 -10.13 21.00 15.15
CA ASN A 534 -10.57 20.83 13.75
C ASN A 534 -10.65 19.34 13.33
N GLY A 535 -11.49 19.05 12.33
CA GLY A 535 -11.52 17.74 11.69
C GLY A 535 -10.28 17.50 10.84
N ILE A 536 -10.21 18.14 9.67
CA ILE A 536 -9.03 18.10 8.78
C ILE A 536 -8.47 19.50 8.59
N TYR A 537 -7.18 19.69 8.86
CA TYR A 537 -6.51 20.99 8.80
C TYR A 537 -5.29 20.92 7.88
N ILE A 538 -5.23 21.81 6.88
CA ILE A 538 -4.17 21.87 5.86
C ILE A 538 -3.51 23.25 5.90
N SER A 539 -2.26 23.32 6.35
CA SER A 539 -1.53 24.59 6.60
C SER A 539 -0.27 24.68 5.75
N SER A 540 -0.05 25.80 5.04
CA SER A 540 1.14 25.98 4.18
C SER A 540 1.40 24.83 3.19
N SER A 541 0.34 24.17 2.71
CA SER A 541 0.41 22.86 2.05
C SER A 541 -0.54 22.77 0.84
N ARG A 542 -0.02 22.26 -0.28
CA ARG A 542 -0.57 22.48 -1.63
C ARG A 542 -0.75 21.20 -2.43
N ASN A 543 -1.65 21.25 -3.41
CA ASN A 543 -1.95 20.15 -4.34
C ASN A 543 -2.42 18.85 -3.65
N ASN A 544 -2.97 18.94 -2.45
CA ASN A 544 -3.55 17.79 -1.75
C ASN A 544 -4.96 17.49 -2.26
N ILE A 545 -5.34 16.21 -2.27
CA ILE A 545 -6.65 15.73 -2.70
C ILE A 545 -7.39 15.19 -1.47
N LEU A 546 -8.54 15.77 -1.15
CA LEU A 546 -9.44 15.34 -0.07
C LEU A 546 -10.75 14.86 -0.71
N SER A 547 -10.93 13.54 -0.83
CA SER A 547 -12.13 12.93 -1.41
C SER A 547 -12.94 12.11 -0.40
N ASN A 548 -14.28 12.25 -0.41
CA ASN A 548 -15.21 11.45 0.40
C ASN A 548 -14.98 11.49 1.93
N ASN A 549 -14.22 12.44 2.47
CA ASN A 549 -13.90 12.45 3.90
C ASN A 549 -15.09 13.00 4.70
N THR A 550 -15.24 12.54 5.94
CA THR A 550 -16.26 13.02 6.88
C THR A 550 -15.58 13.77 8.02
N ALA A 551 -15.97 15.03 8.26
CA ALA A 551 -15.43 15.86 9.33
C ALA A 551 -16.55 16.63 10.04
N ASN A 552 -17.17 15.94 11.01
CA ASN A 552 -18.40 16.36 11.69
C ASN A 552 -18.19 16.66 13.17
N SER A 553 -18.97 17.59 13.70
CA SER A 553 -19.05 17.92 15.14
C SER A 553 -17.71 18.34 15.77
N ASN A 554 -16.75 18.81 14.98
CA ASN A 554 -15.50 19.37 15.48
C ASN A 554 -15.75 20.79 16.02
N LYS A 555 -15.03 21.16 17.08
CA LYS A 555 -15.33 22.39 17.84
C LYS A 555 -15.24 23.67 17.02
N ASN A 556 -14.26 23.76 16.11
CA ASN A 556 -14.01 24.92 15.27
C ASN A 556 -14.34 24.59 13.81
N TYR A 557 -13.41 24.00 13.06
CA TYR A 557 -13.57 23.80 11.62
C TYR A 557 -13.76 22.33 11.22
N GLY A 558 -14.66 22.06 10.28
CA GLY A 558 -14.79 20.75 9.65
C GLY A 558 -13.55 20.42 8.82
N ILE A 559 -13.36 21.16 7.71
CA ILE A 559 -12.14 21.10 6.90
C ILE A 559 -11.60 22.52 6.67
N ALA A 560 -10.34 22.77 7.00
CA ALA A 560 -9.73 24.10 6.94
C ALA A 560 -8.44 24.15 6.10
N LEU A 561 -8.32 25.16 5.24
CA LEU A 561 -7.13 25.46 4.42
C LEU A 561 -6.55 26.83 4.84
N TYR A 562 -5.26 26.85 5.22
CA TYR A 562 -4.65 28.00 5.90
C TYR A 562 -3.26 28.35 5.37
N TRP A 563 -2.89 29.64 5.42
CA TRP A 563 -1.56 30.17 5.06
C TRP A 563 -1.01 29.67 3.71
N SER A 564 -1.54 30.14 2.57
CA SER A 564 -1.06 29.74 1.22
C SER A 564 -1.19 28.24 0.89
N SER A 565 -2.12 27.55 1.57
CA SER A 565 -2.63 26.23 1.15
C SER A 565 -3.48 26.37 -0.11
N ASN A 566 -2.78 26.37 -1.25
CA ASN A 566 -3.31 26.62 -2.59
C ASN A 566 -3.39 25.34 -3.43
N TYR A 567 -4.23 25.34 -4.47
CA TYR A 567 -4.35 24.25 -5.45
C TYR A 567 -4.80 22.89 -4.90
N ASN A 568 -5.40 22.85 -3.69
CA ASN A 568 -5.98 21.64 -3.13
C ASN A 568 -7.36 21.35 -3.76
N THR A 569 -7.74 20.07 -3.87
CA THR A 569 -9.03 19.63 -4.43
C THR A 569 -9.84 18.89 -3.36
N LEU A 570 -11.04 19.38 -3.07
CA LEU A 570 -11.93 18.90 -2.02
C LEU A 570 -13.23 18.42 -2.68
N THR A 571 -13.39 17.09 -2.82
CA THR A 571 -14.49 16.45 -3.56
C THR A 571 -15.35 15.55 -2.66
N ASN A 572 -16.67 15.71 -2.70
CA ASN A 572 -17.63 14.81 -2.03
C ASN A 572 -17.41 14.62 -0.51
N ASN A 573 -16.81 15.60 0.17
CA ASN A 573 -16.62 15.54 1.62
C ASN A 573 -17.92 15.94 2.34
N THR A 574 -18.16 15.34 3.50
CA THR A 574 -19.28 15.67 4.39
C THR A 574 -18.75 16.47 5.58
N VAL A 575 -19.21 17.71 5.73
CA VAL A 575 -18.84 18.62 6.84
C VAL A 575 -20.09 19.16 7.52
N SER A 576 -20.36 18.71 8.74
CA SER A 576 -21.57 19.09 9.47
C SER A 576 -21.41 19.31 10.96
N SER A 577 -22.24 20.18 11.52
CA SER A 577 -22.27 20.50 12.97
C SER A 577 -20.96 21.07 13.55
N ASN A 578 -20.13 21.67 12.70
CA ASN A 578 -18.93 22.43 13.12
C ASN A 578 -19.27 23.93 13.26
N ASP A 579 -18.35 24.73 13.80
CA ASP A 579 -18.51 26.20 13.89
C ASP A 579 -18.41 26.82 12.46
N ASP A 580 -17.42 26.40 11.66
CA ASP A 580 -17.40 26.57 10.20
C ASP A 580 -17.24 25.20 9.50
N GLY A 581 -18.07 24.91 8.49
CA GLY A 581 -17.98 23.66 7.72
C GLY A 581 -16.68 23.58 6.89
N PHE A 582 -16.47 24.59 6.06
CA PHE A 582 -15.19 24.88 5.39
C PHE A 582 -14.63 26.23 5.84
N TYR A 583 -13.33 26.29 6.14
CA TYR A 583 -12.65 27.55 6.49
C TYR A 583 -11.42 27.76 5.60
N LEU A 584 -11.33 28.88 4.87
CA LEU A 584 -10.23 29.19 3.97
C LEU A 584 -9.65 30.57 4.30
N SER A 585 -8.36 30.62 4.68
CA SER A 585 -7.65 31.86 4.99
C SER A 585 -6.26 31.93 4.37
N GLY A 586 -6.01 32.95 3.55
CA GLY A 586 -4.85 33.02 2.66
C GLY A 586 -4.75 31.87 1.66
N ALA A 587 -5.85 31.17 1.36
CA ALA A 587 -5.89 29.94 0.58
C ALA A 587 -6.56 30.19 -0.79
N ASN A 588 -5.81 29.99 -1.87
CA ASN A 588 -6.17 30.46 -3.21
C ASN A 588 -6.14 29.34 -4.25
N ASN A 589 -6.94 29.44 -5.31
CA ASN A 589 -6.97 28.48 -6.43
C ASN A 589 -7.31 27.02 -6.01
N ASN A 590 -8.05 26.81 -4.91
CA ASN A 590 -8.54 25.49 -4.52
C ASN A 590 -9.88 25.16 -5.21
N ILE A 591 -10.19 23.88 -5.39
CA ILE A 591 -11.46 23.41 -5.99
C ILE A 591 -12.29 22.72 -4.91
N LEU A 592 -13.54 23.15 -4.72
CA LEU A 592 -14.52 22.53 -3.84
C LEU A 592 -15.71 22.07 -4.69
N THR A 593 -15.91 20.76 -4.82
CA THR A 593 -17.00 20.18 -5.62
C THR A 593 -17.68 19.01 -4.92
N ASP A 594 -18.97 18.80 -5.20
CA ASP A 594 -19.74 17.64 -4.73
C ASP A 594 -19.88 17.53 -3.19
N ASN A 595 -19.41 18.50 -2.41
CA ASN A 595 -19.39 18.40 -0.94
C ASN A 595 -20.79 18.65 -0.34
N THR A 596 -21.07 18.01 0.80
CA THR A 596 -22.29 18.24 1.59
C THR A 596 -21.95 18.99 2.87
N ILE A 597 -22.54 20.18 3.05
CA ILE A 597 -22.22 21.15 4.11
C ILE A 597 -23.49 21.48 4.89
N GLY A 598 -23.74 20.84 6.03
CA GLY A 598 -25.03 20.95 6.74
C GLY A 598 -24.91 21.27 8.24
N SER A 599 -25.87 22.02 8.80
CA SER A 599 -25.95 22.32 10.24
C SER A 599 -24.71 22.96 10.89
N ASN A 600 -23.77 23.51 10.10
CA ASN A 600 -22.67 24.31 10.63
C ASN A 600 -23.17 25.73 10.96
N LYS A 601 -22.46 26.48 11.82
CA LYS A 601 -22.81 27.88 12.14
C LYS A 601 -22.48 28.83 10.99
N ASN A 602 -21.41 28.59 10.23
CA ASN A 602 -21.30 29.01 8.84
C ASN A 602 -21.00 27.79 7.95
N GLY A 603 -21.61 27.72 6.76
CA GLY A 603 -21.30 26.64 5.80
C GLY A 603 -19.87 26.73 5.27
N ILE A 604 -19.49 27.87 4.70
CA ILE A 604 -18.13 28.18 4.26
C ILE A 604 -17.69 29.58 4.71
N TYR A 605 -16.42 29.73 5.11
CA TYR A 605 -15.82 30.99 5.53
C TYR A 605 -14.57 31.28 4.69
N PHE A 606 -14.48 32.49 4.12
CA PHE A 606 -13.34 32.98 3.34
C PHE A 606 -12.71 34.24 3.95
N TYR A 607 -11.37 34.26 4.06
CA TYR A 607 -10.56 35.42 4.43
C TYR A 607 -9.35 35.57 3.51
N ASN A 608 -9.22 36.67 2.77
CA ASN A 608 -8.07 36.91 1.86
C ASN A 608 -7.75 35.69 0.95
N SER A 609 -8.80 35.04 0.43
CA SER A 609 -8.74 33.70 -0.18
C SER A 609 -9.51 33.71 -1.50
N ASN A 610 -8.78 33.74 -2.61
CA ASN A 610 -9.26 34.15 -3.92
C ASN A 610 -9.09 33.07 -5.01
N ILE A 611 -9.86 33.21 -6.09
CA ILE A 611 -9.82 32.33 -7.28
C ILE A 611 -10.07 30.85 -6.93
N ASN A 612 -10.71 30.57 -5.79
CA ASN A 612 -11.20 29.23 -5.49
C ASN A 612 -12.46 28.97 -6.33
N THR A 613 -12.66 27.73 -6.77
CA THR A 613 -13.79 27.32 -7.61
C THR A 613 -14.71 26.40 -6.81
N ILE A 614 -15.95 26.84 -6.57
CA ILE A 614 -16.92 26.20 -5.69
C ILE A 614 -18.19 25.93 -6.50
N TYR A 615 -18.45 24.68 -6.89
CA TYR A 615 -19.62 24.30 -7.69
C TYR A 615 -20.11 22.91 -7.34
N ASN A 616 -21.36 22.58 -7.67
CA ASN A 616 -22.03 21.32 -7.32
C ASN A 616 -21.99 20.95 -5.83
N ASN A 617 -21.86 21.91 -4.91
CA ASN A 617 -21.91 21.65 -3.47
C ASN A 617 -23.32 21.86 -2.90
N ARG A 618 -23.64 21.18 -1.79
CA ARG A 618 -24.95 21.23 -1.13
C ARG A 618 -24.83 21.87 0.24
N PHE A 619 -25.17 23.16 0.32
CA PHE A 619 -25.18 23.94 1.55
C PHE A 619 -26.56 23.87 2.23
N ILE A 620 -26.60 23.51 3.51
CA ILE A 620 -27.83 23.32 4.33
C ILE A 620 -27.60 23.89 5.75
N ASN A 621 -27.29 25.17 5.87
CA ASN A 621 -26.91 25.83 7.11
C ASN A 621 -27.83 27.04 7.36
N LEU A 622 -27.94 27.52 8.61
CA LEU A 622 -28.67 28.77 8.89
C LEU A 622 -27.98 30.00 8.29
N LYS A 623 -26.68 29.90 8.02
CA LYS A 623 -25.88 30.86 7.26
C LYS A 623 -24.90 30.09 6.38
N ASN A 624 -25.13 30.07 5.07
CA ASN A 624 -24.37 29.20 4.18
C ASN A 624 -22.94 29.70 3.87
N PHE A 625 -22.68 31.01 3.95
CA PHE A 625 -21.36 31.57 3.65
C PHE A 625 -20.99 32.78 4.54
N THR A 626 -19.69 33.05 4.66
CA THR A 626 -19.09 34.32 5.06
C THR A 626 -17.90 34.61 4.14
N ILE A 627 -17.80 35.85 3.65
CA ILE A 627 -16.75 36.25 2.71
C ILE A 627 -16.12 37.56 3.23
N TYR A 628 -14.79 37.58 3.30
CA TYR A 628 -13.99 38.74 3.69
C TYR A 628 -12.77 38.88 2.78
N ASP A 629 -12.62 40.04 2.13
CA ASP A 629 -11.54 40.38 1.18
C ASP A 629 -11.19 39.24 0.19
N SER A 630 -12.23 38.62 -0.37
CA SER A 630 -12.13 37.38 -1.15
C SER A 630 -13.08 37.39 -2.35
N THR A 631 -12.56 37.04 -3.53
CA THR A 631 -13.28 36.93 -4.81
C THR A 631 -13.11 35.52 -5.37
N ASN A 632 -14.20 34.78 -5.54
CA ASN A 632 -14.20 33.36 -5.90
C ASN A 632 -15.23 33.03 -7.00
N ILE A 633 -15.07 31.86 -7.61
CA ILE A 633 -15.90 31.39 -8.74
C ILE A 633 -16.91 30.38 -8.21
N TRP A 634 -18.21 30.68 -8.36
CA TRP A 634 -19.28 29.92 -7.68
C TRP A 634 -20.11 29.00 -8.60
N ASN A 635 -19.67 28.81 -9.84
CA ASN A 635 -20.28 27.85 -10.77
C ASN A 635 -19.26 27.36 -11.82
N THR A 636 -19.55 26.21 -12.43
CA THR A 636 -18.90 25.75 -13.66
C THR A 636 -19.74 26.11 -14.90
N GLN A 637 -19.37 25.66 -16.09
CA GLN A 637 -20.20 25.77 -17.30
C GLN A 637 -21.39 24.80 -17.23
N LYS A 638 -22.61 25.26 -17.58
CA LYS A 638 -23.80 24.40 -17.69
C LYS A 638 -23.49 23.20 -18.60
N THR A 639 -23.49 22.01 -18.02
CA THR A 639 -23.08 20.76 -18.67
C THR A 639 -23.99 19.61 -18.27
N LEU A 640 -24.29 18.69 -19.21
CA LEU A 640 -25.13 17.53 -18.94
C LEU A 640 -24.39 16.54 -18.03
N GLY A 641 -25.01 16.13 -16.93
CA GLY A 641 -24.45 15.19 -15.96
C GLY A 641 -25.18 15.28 -14.62
N THR A 642 -25.24 14.17 -13.88
CA THR A 642 -25.92 14.10 -12.59
C THR A 642 -25.26 15.02 -11.57
N ASN A 643 -26.02 15.96 -11.04
CA ASN A 643 -25.58 16.91 -10.02
C ASN A 643 -25.83 16.40 -8.59
N ILE A 644 -25.42 17.14 -7.56
CA ILE A 644 -25.49 16.73 -6.14
C ILE A 644 -26.91 16.57 -5.58
N ILE A 645 -27.93 17.07 -6.27
CA ILE A 645 -29.34 16.85 -5.91
C ILE A 645 -30.00 15.73 -6.73
N GLY A 646 -29.32 15.19 -7.74
CA GLY A 646 -29.77 14.09 -8.60
C GLY A 646 -30.34 14.52 -9.95
N ASP A 647 -30.43 15.82 -10.23
CA ASP A 647 -30.94 16.36 -11.49
C ASP A 647 -29.85 16.38 -12.60
N SER A 648 -30.28 16.66 -13.84
CA SER A 648 -29.54 16.29 -15.06
C SER A 648 -28.45 17.27 -15.54
N TYR A 649 -28.28 18.42 -14.89
CA TYR A 649 -27.30 19.44 -15.29
C TYR A 649 -26.42 19.89 -14.12
N ASN A 650 -25.11 19.92 -14.38
CA ASN A 650 -24.11 20.55 -13.53
C ASN A 650 -24.02 22.06 -13.84
N GLY A 651 -23.82 22.88 -12.80
CA GLY A 651 -23.78 24.33 -12.90
C GLY A 651 -23.16 24.97 -11.66
N GLY A 652 -23.98 25.59 -10.82
CA GLY A 652 -23.63 26.23 -9.55
C GLY A 652 -23.78 25.30 -8.36
N ASN A 653 -24.17 25.86 -7.21
CA ASN A 653 -24.36 25.14 -5.95
C ASN A 653 -25.83 25.09 -5.54
N PHE A 654 -26.17 24.17 -4.62
CA PHE A 654 -27.49 24.10 -4.00
C PHE A 654 -27.49 24.82 -2.64
N TRP A 655 -28.26 25.89 -2.55
CA TRP A 655 -28.33 26.82 -1.42
C TRP A 655 -29.62 26.64 -0.61
N ALA A 656 -29.60 25.71 0.35
CA ALA A 656 -30.72 25.41 1.23
C ALA A 656 -30.57 25.99 2.63
N ASN A 657 -31.70 26.22 3.29
CA ASN A 657 -31.80 26.49 4.72
C ASN A 657 -32.50 25.30 5.41
N PRO A 658 -32.17 24.97 6.67
CA PRO A 658 -32.83 23.89 7.41
C PRO A 658 -34.36 24.03 7.58
N ASN A 659 -34.90 25.25 7.42
CA ASN A 659 -36.34 25.55 7.50
C ASN A 659 -37.08 25.46 6.14
N GLY A 660 -36.39 25.11 5.04
CA GLY A 660 -36.97 25.05 3.71
C GLY A 660 -36.96 26.35 2.90
N THR A 661 -36.41 27.46 3.43
CA THR A 661 -36.47 28.79 2.77
C THR A 661 -35.13 29.27 2.19
N GLY A 662 -34.24 28.36 1.81
CA GLY A 662 -33.00 28.71 1.09
C GLY A 662 -33.26 29.05 -0.36
N PHE A 663 -32.36 29.83 -0.99
CA PHE A 663 -32.54 30.32 -2.37
C PHE A 663 -32.91 29.20 -3.36
N SER A 664 -32.14 28.11 -3.38
CA SER A 664 -32.38 26.96 -4.25
C SER A 664 -33.67 26.20 -3.95
N GLN A 665 -34.25 26.35 -2.75
CA GLN A 665 -35.51 25.72 -2.36
C GLN A 665 -36.74 26.56 -2.76
N THR A 666 -36.53 27.81 -3.19
CA THR A 666 -37.60 28.78 -3.46
C THR A 666 -37.43 29.57 -4.77
N CYS A 667 -36.37 29.33 -5.53
CA CYS A 667 -36.13 29.98 -6.82
C CYS A 667 -37.11 29.48 -7.89
N SER A 668 -37.29 30.28 -8.95
CA SER A 668 -37.93 29.81 -10.17
C SER A 668 -36.96 28.96 -10.99
N ASP A 669 -37.48 27.87 -11.54
CA ASP A 669 -36.91 27.08 -12.63
C ASP A 669 -38.04 26.93 -13.66
N ALA A 670 -38.02 27.79 -14.69
CA ALA A 670 -39.13 27.91 -15.64
C ALA A 670 -39.01 26.94 -16.83
N ASP A 671 -37.79 26.58 -17.25
CA ASP A 671 -37.56 25.63 -18.35
C ASP A 671 -37.40 24.16 -17.89
N ARG A 672 -37.24 23.95 -16.58
CA ARG A 672 -37.13 22.66 -15.87
C ARG A 672 -35.83 21.92 -16.13
N ASP A 673 -34.73 22.65 -16.18
CA ASP A 673 -33.38 22.11 -16.28
C ASP A 673 -32.74 21.74 -14.92
N GLY A 674 -33.35 22.10 -13.79
CA GLY A 674 -32.78 21.91 -12.46
C GLY A 674 -31.82 23.03 -12.02
N ILE A 675 -31.86 24.19 -12.65
CA ILE A 675 -31.08 25.40 -12.37
C ILE A 675 -32.06 26.57 -12.16
N CYS A 676 -31.73 27.48 -11.25
CA CYS A 676 -32.54 28.67 -11.00
C CYS A 676 -32.44 29.67 -12.17
N ASP A 677 -33.57 30.20 -12.63
CA ASP A 677 -33.65 31.24 -13.67
C ASP A 677 -32.85 32.53 -13.36
N LEU A 678 -32.50 32.73 -12.08
CA LEU A 678 -31.82 33.91 -11.57
C LEU A 678 -30.51 33.53 -10.84
N PRO A 679 -29.43 34.33 -11.01
CA PRO A 679 -28.18 34.12 -10.30
C PRO A 679 -28.35 34.42 -8.81
N TYR A 680 -27.61 33.71 -7.97
CA TYR A 680 -27.53 33.99 -6.54
C TYR A 680 -26.33 34.90 -6.26
N VAL A 681 -26.62 36.14 -5.86
CA VAL A 681 -25.59 37.14 -5.52
C VAL A 681 -25.25 37.00 -4.04
N LEU A 682 -24.02 36.59 -3.74
CA LEU A 682 -23.48 36.50 -2.37
C LEU A 682 -22.92 37.87 -1.95
N ASP A 683 -22.17 38.51 -2.84
CA ASP A 683 -21.76 39.93 -2.79
C ASP A 683 -21.41 40.45 -4.20
N ASN A 684 -20.92 41.70 -4.30
CA ASN A 684 -20.59 42.36 -5.58
C ASN A 684 -19.54 41.63 -6.45
N ASN A 685 -18.68 40.80 -5.84
CA ASN A 685 -17.61 40.06 -6.50
C ASN A 685 -17.86 38.54 -6.50
N ASN A 686 -18.85 38.06 -5.75
CA ASN A 686 -19.15 36.65 -5.54
C ASN A 686 -20.60 36.36 -5.97
N ILE A 687 -20.76 35.78 -7.15
CA ILE A 687 -22.06 35.46 -7.75
C ILE A 687 -22.02 34.02 -8.25
N ASP A 688 -23.00 33.22 -7.85
CA ASP A 688 -23.31 31.92 -8.44
C ASP A 688 -24.27 32.17 -9.61
N TYR A 689 -23.77 32.01 -10.85
CA TYR A 689 -24.56 32.30 -12.05
C TYR A 689 -25.48 31.15 -12.48
N LEU A 690 -25.37 29.96 -11.88
CA LEU A 690 -26.19 28.79 -12.23
C LEU A 690 -26.64 28.01 -10.97
N PRO A 691 -27.26 28.65 -9.96
CA PRO A 691 -27.59 27.96 -8.70
C PRO A 691 -28.53 26.78 -8.97
N LEU A 692 -28.30 25.62 -8.36
CA LEU A 692 -29.15 24.44 -8.59
C LEU A 692 -30.55 24.66 -8.00
N ALA A 693 -31.62 24.28 -8.70
CA ALA A 693 -33.01 24.46 -8.27
C ALA A 693 -33.58 23.19 -7.62
N PHE A 694 -34.48 23.34 -6.65
CA PHE A 694 -35.12 22.20 -5.99
C PHE A 694 -36.27 21.61 -6.81
N SER A 695 -35.94 20.61 -7.64
CA SER A 695 -36.93 19.77 -8.33
C SER A 695 -37.80 19.00 -7.33
N THR A 696 -39.12 19.16 -7.44
CA THR A 696 -40.11 18.38 -6.65
C THR A 696 -40.51 17.07 -7.32
N GLN A 697 -39.83 16.69 -8.41
CA GLN A 697 -40.18 15.50 -9.18
C GLN A 697 -39.74 14.24 -8.43
N THR A 698 -40.71 13.36 -8.13
CA THR A 698 -40.40 11.95 -7.83
C THR A 698 -39.66 11.33 -9.00
N PRO A 699 -38.63 10.49 -8.77
CA PRO A 699 -37.89 9.86 -9.85
C PRO A 699 -38.84 9.05 -10.74
N ILE A 700 -38.84 9.36 -12.04
CA ILE A 700 -39.61 8.60 -13.03
C ILE A 700 -39.08 7.16 -12.99
N PRO A 701 -39.93 6.15 -12.71
CA PRO A 701 -39.45 4.79 -12.52
C PRO A 701 -38.91 4.22 -13.83
N THR A 702 -37.60 4.00 -13.87
CA THR A 702 -36.94 3.23 -14.94
C THR A 702 -37.65 1.87 -15.06
N PRO A 703 -38.11 1.46 -16.26
CA PRO A 703 -38.94 0.27 -16.40
C PRO A 703 -38.17 -0.98 -15.97
N THR A 704 -38.67 -1.64 -14.92
CA THR A 704 -38.05 -2.83 -14.33
C THR A 704 -37.99 -3.98 -15.35
N PRO A 705 -36.81 -4.54 -15.65
CA PRO A 705 -36.70 -5.77 -16.43
C PRO A 705 -37.44 -6.92 -15.73
N ALA A 706 -38.17 -7.74 -16.50
CA ALA A 706 -38.87 -8.90 -15.94
C ALA A 706 -37.85 -9.93 -15.39
N PRO A 707 -38.12 -10.56 -14.23
CA PRO A 707 -37.18 -11.49 -13.61
C PRO A 707 -37.05 -12.78 -14.43
N THR A 708 -35.84 -13.06 -14.91
CA THR A 708 -35.46 -14.36 -15.45
C THR A 708 -35.31 -15.40 -14.32
N PRO A 709 -35.61 -16.69 -14.58
CA PRO A 709 -35.68 -17.71 -13.54
C PRO A 709 -34.29 -18.13 -13.02
N MET A 710 -34.23 -18.38 -11.70
CA MET A 710 -33.02 -18.80 -10.98
C MET A 710 -32.48 -20.16 -11.47
N PRO A 711 -31.23 -20.26 -11.95
CA PRO A 711 -30.58 -21.54 -12.23
C PRO A 711 -30.34 -22.35 -10.96
N THR A 712 -30.56 -23.67 -11.04
CA THR A 712 -30.29 -24.61 -9.93
C THR A 712 -28.78 -24.93 -9.89
N PRO A 713 -28.13 -25.00 -8.72
CA PRO A 713 -26.69 -25.25 -8.65
C PRO A 713 -26.31 -26.66 -9.12
N ILE A 714 -25.25 -26.75 -9.94
CA ILE A 714 -24.64 -28.01 -10.39
C ILE A 714 -23.18 -28.06 -9.90
N LEU A 715 -22.75 -29.26 -9.50
CA LEU A 715 -21.52 -29.50 -8.73
C LEU A 715 -20.24 -29.56 -9.59
N SER A 716 -19.13 -29.08 -9.03
CA SER A 716 -17.80 -29.16 -9.64
C SER A 716 -17.17 -30.56 -9.52
N PRO A 717 -16.47 -31.02 -10.58
CA PRO A 717 -15.28 -31.87 -10.48
C PRO A 717 -14.02 -31.01 -10.77
N THR A 718 -13.17 -30.75 -9.78
CA THR A 718 -11.97 -31.55 -9.41
C THR A 718 -10.91 -31.61 -10.54
N PRO A 719 -9.68 -31.09 -10.32
CA PRO A 719 -8.67 -30.89 -11.38
C PRO A 719 -7.86 -32.16 -11.73
N SER A 720 -7.17 -32.11 -12.88
CA SER A 720 -6.18 -33.10 -13.33
C SER A 720 -4.82 -32.40 -13.57
N PRO A 721 -3.66 -33.08 -13.42
CA PRO A 721 -2.39 -32.42 -13.09
C PRO A 721 -1.56 -31.92 -14.29
N ALA A 722 -0.66 -30.98 -14.01
CA ALA A 722 0.29 -30.43 -14.98
C ALA A 722 1.49 -31.37 -15.25
N PRO A 723 2.06 -31.37 -16.47
CA PRO A 723 3.39 -31.91 -16.76
C PRO A 723 4.52 -31.05 -16.17
N MET A 724 5.76 -31.53 -16.27
CA MET A 724 6.89 -31.11 -15.41
C MET A 724 8.16 -30.75 -16.21
N SER A 725 9.02 -29.90 -15.65
CA SER A 725 10.40 -29.56 -16.09
C SER A 725 10.48 -28.69 -17.38
N THR A 726 11.58 -27.97 -17.70
CA THR A 726 13.01 -28.13 -17.30
C THR A 726 13.72 -26.82 -16.91
N LEU A 727 14.73 -26.92 -16.04
CA LEU A 727 15.71 -25.86 -15.73
C LEU A 727 16.86 -25.82 -16.76
N THR A 728 17.40 -24.63 -17.08
CA THR A 728 18.77 -24.39 -17.63
C THR A 728 19.08 -22.85 -17.57
N PRO A 729 20.33 -22.37 -17.70
CA PRO A 729 20.91 -21.60 -16.58
C PRO A 729 21.31 -20.14 -16.83
N THR A 730 21.64 -19.46 -15.73
CA THR A 730 22.01 -18.04 -15.59
C THR A 730 23.36 -17.64 -16.22
N PRO A 731 23.45 -16.51 -16.95
CA PRO A 731 24.72 -15.84 -17.29
C PRO A 731 25.26 -14.95 -16.14
N ALA A 732 26.58 -14.77 -16.07
CA ALA A 732 27.27 -14.03 -15.00
C ALA A 732 27.30 -12.49 -15.19
N ILE A 733 27.63 -11.76 -14.11
CA ILE A 733 27.69 -10.29 -14.06
C ILE A 733 29.15 -9.82 -13.96
N THR A 734 29.55 -8.82 -14.76
CA THR A 734 30.84 -8.11 -14.67
C THR A 734 30.74 -6.80 -13.86
N PRO A 735 31.76 -6.42 -13.05
CA PRO A 735 31.67 -5.25 -12.16
C PRO A 735 32.38 -3.97 -12.66
N THR A 736 31.73 -2.83 -12.48
CA THR A 736 32.27 -1.44 -12.53
C THR A 736 31.35 -0.55 -11.69
N SER A 737 31.79 0.47 -10.92
CA SER A 737 33.13 0.98 -10.59
C SER A 737 33.06 1.76 -9.26
N THR A 738 34.16 1.84 -8.50
CA THR A 738 34.21 2.46 -7.16
C THR A 738 34.43 3.99 -7.17
N PRO A 739 33.86 4.72 -6.19
CA PRO A 739 34.36 5.99 -5.70
C PRO A 739 34.98 5.88 -4.29
N THR A 740 36.03 6.65 -4.03
CA THR A 740 36.52 7.02 -2.68
C THR A 740 35.60 8.09 -2.07
N ASP A 741 35.47 8.25 -0.75
CA ASP A 741 36.09 7.55 0.39
C ASP A 741 35.21 6.41 0.93
N LEU A 742 35.83 5.37 1.48
CA LEU A 742 35.19 4.16 2.00
C LEU A 742 35.44 3.93 3.50
N ILE A 743 36.47 4.54 4.11
CA ILE A 743 36.82 4.24 5.52
C ILE A 743 35.84 4.94 6.45
N SER A 744 35.65 6.26 6.27
CA SER A 744 34.74 7.10 7.07
C SER A 744 33.25 6.70 7.01
N ARG A 745 32.88 5.74 6.16
CA ARG A 745 31.52 5.18 6.08
C ARG A 745 31.28 4.02 7.06
N TYR A 746 32.33 3.30 7.45
CA TYR A 746 32.20 2.06 8.24
C TYR A 746 33.06 2.04 9.51
N ASP A 747 34.03 2.95 9.67
CA ASP A 747 34.82 3.19 10.89
C ASP A 747 33.92 3.83 11.97
N SER A 748 33.22 3.02 12.78
CA SER A 748 32.08 3.47 13.59
C SER A 748 32.45 4.15 14.92
N ASP A 749 33.64 3.87 15.45
CA ASP A 749 34.23 4.59 16.59
C ASP A 749 35.22 5.69 16.15
N ASN A 750 35.45 5.83 14.83
CA ASN A 750 36.35 6.79 14.20
C ASN A 750 37.81 6.64 14.71
N ASN A 751 38.28 5.40 14.94
CA ASN A 751 39.65 5.12 15.39
C ASN A 751 40.67 5.01 14.24
N GLY A 752 40.23 5.05 12.98
CA GLY A 752 41.08 4.94 11.79
C GLY A 752 41.25 3.50 11.30
N ARG A 753 40.33 2.59 11.64
CA ARG A 753 40.34 1.17 11.29
C ARG A 753 38.95 0.70 10.91
N ILE A 754 38.89 -0.49 10.32
CA ILE A 754 37.65 -1.20 10.04
C ILE A 754 37.73 -2.53 10.80
N GLU A 755 36.87 -2.73 11.80
CA GLU A 755 36.73 -3.96 12.57
C GLU A 755 36.07 -5.09 11.75
N LYS A 756 36.03 -6.32 12.31
CA LYS A 756 35.45 -7.49 11.64
C LYS A 756 34.01 -7.25 11.16
N ASN A 757 33.12 -6.76 12.03
CA ASN A 757 31.71 -6.55 11.68
C ASN A 757 31.55 -5.41 10.66
N GLU A 758 32.37 -4.36 10.77
CA GLU A 758 32.38 -3.22 9.85
C GLU A 758 32.86 -3.64 8.44
N ALA A 759 33.89 -4.49 8.36
CA ALA A 759 34.36 -5.08 7.10
C ALA A 759 33.30 -5.99 6.46
N ILE A 760 32.61 -6.80 7.27
CA ILE A 760 31.50 -7.63 6.81
C ILE A 760 30.36 -6.75 6.29
N GLN A 761 30.03 -5.65 6.98
CA GLN A 761 28.99 -4.74 6.52
C GLN A 761 29.38 -3.98 5.25
N ALA A 762 30.64 -3.56 5.12
CA ALA A 762 31.15 -2.95 3.89
C ALA A 762 31.02 -3.90 2.67
N VAL A 763 31.24 -5.20 2.88
CA VAL A 763 31.04 -6.24 1.87
C VAL A 763 29.54 -6.47 1.59
N MET A 764 28.68 -6.54 2.62
CA MET A 764 27.22 -6.67 2.46
C MET A 764 26.61 -5.49 1.69
N ASP A 765 27.04 -4.26 1.99
CA ASP A 765 26.63 -3.03 1.30
C ASP A 765 27.15 -2.99 -0.15
N TYR A 766 28.39 -3.41 -0.39
CA TYR A 766 28.96 -3.52 -1.75
C TYR A 766 28.11 -4.46 -2.63
N PHE A 767 27.72 -5.62 -2.09
CA PHE A 767 26.86 -6.58 -2.79
C PHE A 767 25.36 -6.25 -2.70
N ARG A 768 24.95 -5.21 -1.96
CA ARG A 768 23.57 -4.73 -1.81
C ARG A 768 22.58 -5.85 -1.46
N GLY A 769 22.93 -6.67 -0.48
CA GLY A 769 22.10 -7.79 -0.02
C GLY A 769 21.93 -8.96 -1.02
N ARG A 770 22.69 -8.99 -2.12
CA ARG A 770 22.72 -10.12 -3.08
C ARG A 770 23.44 -11.36 -2.57
N ILE A 771 24.20 -11.21 -1.48
CA ILE A 771 24.88 -12.29 -0.77
C ILE A 771 24.39 -12.29 0.68
N THR A 772 24.57 -13.42 1.36
CA THR A 772 24.28 -13.53 2.79
C THR A 772 25.44 -13.01 3.63
N ARG A 773 25.19 -12.74 4.92
CA ARG A 773 26.27 -12.38 5.86
C ARG A 773 27.30 -13.50 6.03
N GLN A 774 26.96 -14.76 5.73
CA GLN A 774 27.91 -15.88 5.67
C GLN A 774 28.87 -15.75 4.48
N ASP A 775 28.35 -15.48 3.29
CA ASP A 775 29.19 -15.20 2.11
C ASP A 775 30.10 -13.99 2.35
N ALA A 776 29.61 -12.97 3.05
CA ALA A 776 30.40 -11.80 3.44
C ALA A 776 31.48 -12.14 4.49
N ILE A 777 31.18 -12.99 5.48
CA ILE A 777 32.18 -13.56 6.41
C ILE A 777 33.25 -14.33 5.63
N GLU A 778 32.87 -15.12 4.62
CA GLU A 778 33.82 -15.89 3.81
C GLU A 778 34.71 -14.99 2.94
N VAL A 779 34.15 -13.94 2.33
CA VAL A 779 34.93 -12.91 1.60
C VAL A 779 35.90 -12.18 2.52
N VAL A 780 35.47 -11.74 3.69
CA VAL A 780 36.32 -11.04 4.68
C VAL A 780 37.40 -11.97 5.24
N THR A 781 37.04 -13.20 5.60
CA THR A 781 38.00 -14.19 6.11
C THR A 781 39.01 -14.59 5.04
N GLY A 782 38.56 -14.78 3.80
CA GLY A 782 39.45 -15.02 2.65
C GLY A 782 40.43 -13.88 2.40
N TYR A 783 39.99 -12.62 2.58
CA TYR A 783 40.85 -11.44 2.42
C TYR A 783 41.89 -11.27 3.55
N PHE A 784 41.55 -11.64 4.79
CA PHE A 784 42.44 -11.53 5.96
C PHE A 784 43.20 -12.82 6.34
N SER A 785 43.17 -13.85 5.47
CA SER A 785 43.88 -15.13 5.69
C SER A 785 45.07 -15.38 4.75
N GLY A 786 45.44 -14.37 3.94
CA GLY A 786 46.65 -14.32 3.12
C GLY A 786 47.56 -13.16 3.48
#